data_AF-A0A7X1TFY4-F1
#
_entry.id   AF-A0A7X1TFY4-F1
#
_cell.length_a   1.000
_cell.length_b   1.000
_cell.length_c   1.000
_cell.angle_alpha   90.00
_cell.angle_beta   90.00
_cell.angle_gamma   90.00
#
_symmetry.space_group_name_H-M   'P 1'
#
loop_
_entity.id
_entity.type
_entity.pdbx_description
1 polymer ?
#
loop_
_entity_poly.entity_id
_entity_poly.type
_entity_poly.pdbx_seq_one_letter_code
_entity_poly.pdbx_strand_id
1 'polypeptide(L)'
;MAAAQYYEQIQQAYIAYYGRPADPAGQAYWATQMDKAGGNINVIINAFGNSAESTALYGGSSTAAQVNAVYHTLFGRDADVAGLNFYVNGIINGTFSLASVALNIYNGATGTDATELAAKLTYADAFTTQVSQTTAAQVAYAGNAAAVNARAAVAAVTDSASATAAAVNLSTTVANIGTGSVSQTVTLTTGVDNLVGAAGGNNVFIADNTATGASGNIIVTSAADAINGGSGGNNTLKLFAHSGDSVGLVGSGATEVLPQLTNVQNLWISGATEGATVLDVSGITGLQKVTIDSPVIATGVTNTVKVAGQSVTFSNVSTTGANTATEQVTSAADTAANVTLSKVAPGAAATGSITLDIAGTKTTTLNLTSTGGANKIALSDSGTALTTLNLAGDQKLTLTEGLSGLKTINASGDTGGVSVSVSTTVAPSFAFTGGSGNDTLTITTASLEALSAGSQLNGGVGTDTLVISDAGTLTAADYTALNATTGFEVLGVGGVAAASVDASKITGAFANHFAVSDTGGVTISNLSDASTVDLTAAGTDTFGAAVGASSLNLNLNTSATAKGVAFGIETVTGFSTVNLSSNGDASQVNSVTFVNSDNTKFVVSGSNDLTMSVGAATATGDKVDASAFTGALTLTDSGKGDVILTGSGTTTINETSTSNADTITLLAGHTKVDTIVLSAQYTATDVVNNFALGQDVIKGAAALSNGTELSAVKGVVASAAYNAAADFITAAKALTQGVGDASKVVEWYDAAHNNTYVAQFTGTTGNVHVVELVGVHATAIDGTAAAGHIVLG
;
A
#
# COMPACT_ATOMS: atom_id res chain seq x y z
N MET A 1 -12.93 31.48 -16.55
CA MET A 1 -13.82 30.38 -16.12
C MET A 1 -12.95 29.16 -15.81
N ALA A 2 -13.51 27.97 -15.51
CA ALA A 2 -12.68 26.79 -15.27
C ALA A 2 -12.13 26.28 -16.61
N ALA A 3 -10.80 26.23 -16.79
CA ALA A 3 -10.17 25.83 -18.04
C ALA A 3 -10.62 24.45 -18.56
N ALA A 4 -10.98 23.53 -17.64
CA ALA A 4 -11.49 22.19 -17.96
C ALA A 4 -12.71 22.18 -18.92
N GLN A 5 -13.55 23.22 -18.92
CA GLN A 5 -14.71 23.30 -19.82
C GLN A 5 -14.34 23.34 -21.32
N TYR A 6 -13.07 23.58 -21.64
CA TYR A 6 -12.55 23.71 -22.99
C TYR A 6 -11.80 22.46 -23.48
N TYR A 7 -11.62 21.43 -22.64
CA TYR A 7 -10.79 20.26 -22.96
C TYR A 7 -11.25 19.53 -24.23
N GLU A 8 -12.55 19.35 -24.41
CA GLU A 8 -13.13 18.73 -25.61
C GLU A 8 -12.77 19.51 -26.89
N GLN A 9 -12.84 20.84 -26.87
CA GLN A 9 -12.50 21.69 -28.02
C GLN A 9 -10.99 21.68 -28.33
N ILE A 10 -10.15 21.54 -27.30
CA ILE A 10 -8.72 21.29 -27.52
C ILE A 10 -8.49 19.91 -28.13
N GLN A 11 -9.23 18.89 -27.68
CA GLN A 11 -9.14 17.54 -28.24
C GLN A 11 -9.55 17.50 -29.71
N GLN A 12 -10.68 18.14 -30.05
CA GLN A 12 -11.14 18.35 -31.42
C GLN A 12 -10.06 19.04 -32.28
N ALA A 13 -9.34 20.03 -31.74
CA ALA A 13 -8.20 20.64 -32.43
C ALA A 13 -7.01 19.67 -32.61
N TYR A 14 -6.62 18.90 -31.58
CA TYR A 14 -5.56 17.90 -31.72
C TYR A 14 -5.91 16.84 -32.78
N ILE A 15 -7.16 16.42 -32.89
CA ILE A 15 -7.62 15.53 -33.98
C ILE A 15 -7.62 16.26 -35.33
N ALA A 16 -8.19 17.47 -35.41
CA ALA A 16 -8.29 18.26 -36.64
C ALA A 16 -6.91 18.50 -37.31
N TYR A 17 -5.92 18.95 -36.53
CA TYR A 17 -4.59 19.31 -37.03
C TYR A 17 -3.61 18.14 -37.01
N TYR A 18 -3.64 17.29 -35.97
CA TYR A 18 -2.61 16.28 -35.73
C TYR A 18 -3.14 14.84 -35.74
N GLY A 19 -4.43 14.61 -36.01
CA GLY A 19 -5.01 13.27 -36.10
C GLY A 19 -4.73 12.36 -34.90
N ARG A 20 -4.39 12.91 -33.73
CA ARG A 20 -3.94 12.19 -32.54
C ARG A 20 -4.56 12.80 -31.28
N PRO A 21 -4.57 12.10 -30.13
CA PRO A 21 -5.05 12.64 -28.86
C PRO A 21 -4.13 13.75 -28.33
N ALA A 22 -4.67 14.66 -27.51
CA ALA A 22 -3.82 15.59 -26.77
C ALA A 22 -2.96 14.87 -25.73
N ASP A 23 -1.75 15.34 -25.51
CA ASP A 23 -1.01 15.05 -24.28
C ASP A 23 -1.63 15.84 -23.11
N PRO A 24 -1.70 15.29 -21.88
CA PRO A 24 -2.41 15.96 -20.77
C PRO A 24 -1.90 17.37 -20.45
N ALA A 25 -0.58 17.57 -20.51
CA ALA A 25 0.04 18.88 -20.27
C ALA A 25 -0.34 19.90 -21.34
N GLY A 26 -0.29 19.52 -22.61
CA GLY A 26 -0.73 20.33 -23.75
C GLY A 26 -2.22 20.64 -23.70
N GLN A 27 -3.08 19.66 -23.38
CA GLN A 27 -4.52 19.88 -23.22
C GLN A 27 -4.81 20.97 -22.17
N ALA A 28 -4.22 20.83 -20.98
CA ALA A 28 -4.36 21.80 -19.89
C ALA A 28 -3.78 23.18 -20.25
N TYR A 29 -2.64 23.23 -20.94
CA TYR A 29 -2.01 24.48 -21.39
C TYR A 29 -2.91 25.24 -22.37
N TRP A 30 -3.36 24.60 -23.45
CA TRP A 30 -4.15 25.26 -24.49
C TRP A 30 -5.54 25.67 -24.00
N ALA A 31 -6.17 24.86 -23.16
CA ALA A 31 -7.42 25.20 -22.50
C ALA A 31 -7.27 26.44 -21.58
N THR A 32 -6.13 26.58 -20.89
CA THR A 32 -5.80 27.76 -20.10
C THR A 32 -5.59 29.02 -20.98
N GLN A 33 -4.98 28.88 -22.16
CA GLN A 33 -4.88 30.00 -23.11
C GLN A 33 -6.25 30.42 -23.65
N MET A 34 -7.13 29.44 -23.94
CA MET A 34 -8.47 29.74 -24.45
C MET A 34 -9.37 30.38 -23.37
N ASP A 35 -9.22 30.04 -22.09
CA ASP A 35 -9.91 30.75 -21.01
C ASP A 35 -9.46 32.21 -20.88
N LYS A 36 -8.15 32.46 -20.93
CA LYS A 36 -7.59 33.83 -20.95
C LYS A 36 -8.07 34.64 -22.14
N ALA A 37 -8.39 33.98 -23.25
CA ALA A 37 -8.97 34.57 -24.46
C ALA A 37 -10.51 34.65 -24.46
N GLY A 38 -11.18 34.33 -23.34
CA GLY A 38 -12.64 34.39 -23.23
C GLY A 38 -13.38 33.35 -24.08
N GLY A 39 -12.77 32.19 -24.31
CA GLY A 39 -13.34 31.11 -25.15
C GLY A 39 -13.05 31.23 -26.64
N ASN A 40 -12.23 32.21 -27.06
CA ASN A 40 -11.94 32.43 -28.48
C ASN A 40 -10.92 31.43 -29.05
N ILE A 41 -11.40 30.35 -29.68
CA ILE A 41 -10.57 29.31 -30.31
C ILE A 41 -9.61 29.82 -31.40
N ASN A 42 -9.83 31.01 -31.96
CA ASN A 42 -8.91 31.58 -32.96
C ASN A 42 -7.50 31.83 -32.40
N VAL A 43 -7.32 31.93 -31.07
CA VAL A 43 -5.99 32.11 -30.47
C VAL A 43 -5.09 30.87 -30.58
N ILE A 44 -5.68 29.67 -30.78
CA ILE A 44 -4.92 28.43 -30.94
C ILE A 44 -4.77 28.01 -32.41
N ILE A 45 -5.72 28.37 -33.30
CA ILE A 45 -5.73 28.00 -34.72
C ILE A 45 -4.39 28.30 -35.42
N ASN A 46 -3.85 29.51 -35.25
CA ASN A 46 -2.59 29.89 -35.88
C ASN A 46 -1.37 29.21 -35.26
N ALA A 47 -1.42 28.85 -33.97
CA ALA A 47 -0.34 28.12 -33.32
C ALA A 47 -0.30 26.65 -33.78
N PHE A 48 -1.47 26.03 -33.95
CA PHE A 48 -1.59 24.65 -34.44
C PHE A 48 -1.27 24.55 -35.93
N GLY A 49 -1.91 25.37 -36.77
CA GLY A 49 -1.76 25.30 -38.23
C GLY A 49 -0.35 25.62 -38.73
N ASN A 50 0.39 26.49 -38.02
CA ASN A 50 1.78 26.84 -38.36
C ASN A 50 2.82 26.08 -37.52
N SER A 51 2.43 25.04 -36.77
CA SER A 51 3.39 24.25 -36.00
C SER A 51 4.32 23.44 -36.89
N ALA A 52 5.46 23.02 -36.36
CA ALA A 52 6.37 22.11 -37.06
C ALA A 52 5.69 20.77 -37.39
N GLU A 53 4.80 20.28 -36.52
CA GLU A 53 4.03 19.05 -36.74
C GLU A 53 3.03 19.24 -37.90
N SER A 54 2.22 20.31 -37.90
CA SER A 54 1.32 20.64 -39.02
C SER A 54 2.08 20.81 -40.34
N THR A 55 3.22 21.50 -40.30
CA THR A 55 4.08 21.72 -41.48
C THR A 55 4.70 20.43 -42.00
N ALA A 56 5.05 19.47 -41.13
CA ALA A 56 5.56 18.17 -41.55
C ALA A 56 4.48 17.29 -42.22
N LEU A 57 3.22 17.43 -41.82
CA LEU A 57 2.09 16.66 -42.33
C LEU A 57 1.54 17.20 -43.66
N TYR A 58 1.42 18.53 -43.74
CA TYR A 58 0.69 19.21 -44.81
C TYR A 58 1.54 20.24 -45.57
N GLY A 59 2.79 20.47 -45.19
CA GLY A 59 3.69 21.41 -45.88
C GLY A 59 4.11 20.94 -47.28
N GLY A 60 4.63 21.88 -48.08
CA GLY A 60 5.32 21.59 -49.36
C GLY A 60 4.44 21.10 -50.53
N SER A 61 3.13 20.94 -50.33
CA SER A 61 2.19 20.46 -51.35
C SER A 61 1.32 21.58 -51.93
N SER A 62 0.63 21.33 -53.06
CA SER A 62 -0.36 22.26 -53.61
C SER A 62 -1.59 22.36 -52.69
N THR A 63 -2.29 23.49 -52.67
CA THR A 63 -3.45 23.72 -51.78
C THR A 63 -4.50 22.60 -51.86
N ALA A 64 -4.74 22.04 -53.05
CA ALA A 64 -5.63 20.89 -53.22
C ALA A 64 -5.09 19.62 -52.53
N ALA A 65 -3.80 19.30 -52.68
CA ALA A 65 -3.19 18.17 -51.99
C ALA A 65 -3.15 18.36 -50.46
N GLN A 66 -3.00 19.61 -49.97
CA GLN A 66 -3.06 19.93 -48.54
C GLN A 66 -4.46 19.69 -47.97
N VAL A 67 -5.51 20.19 -48.64
CA VAL A 67 -6.91 19.92 -48.27
C VAL A 67 -7.19 18.41 -48.29
N ASN A 68 -6.73 17.69 -49.32
CA ASN A 68 -6.94 16.26 -49.45
C ASN A 68 -6.21 15.44 -48.36
N ALA A 69 -5.01 15.86 -47.94
CA ALA A 69 -4.28 15.23 -46.85
C ALA A 69 -4.98 15.40 -45.48
N VAL A 70 -5.68 16.53 -45.26
CA VAL A 70 -6.56 16.69 -44.09
C VAL A 70 -7.73 15.72 -44.16
N TYR A 71 -8.39 15.57 -45.32
CA TYR A 71 -9.48 14.59 -45.48
C TYR A 71 -9.01 13.16 -45.19
N HIS A 72 -7.83 12.75 -45.66
CA HIS A 72 -7.25 11.45 -45.30
C HIS A 72 -6.98 11.31 -43.80
N THR A 73 -6.46 12.35 -43.14
CA THR A 73 -6.20 12.32 -41.69
C THR A 73 -7.50 12.17 -40.89
N LEU A 74 -8.57 12.86 -41.30
CA LEU A 74 -9.83 12.91 -40.56
C LEU A 74 -10.80 11.76 -40.87
N PHE A 75 -10.79 11.24 -42.10
CA PHE A 75 -11.81 10.30 -42.60
C PHE A 75 -11.23 9.09 -43.36
N GLY A 76 -9.90 8.94 -43.42
CA GLY A 76 -9.22 7.85 -44.13
C GLY A 76 -9.34 7.88 -45.67
N ARG A 77 -10.06 8.85 -46.25
CA ARG A 77 -10.46 8.92 -47.66
C ARG A 77 -10.11 10.25 -48.31
N ASP A 78 -10.07 10.26 -49.64
CA ASP A 78 -9.99 11.50 -50.42
C ASP A 78 -11.21 12.42 -50.16
N ALA A 79 -10.99 13.72 -50.37
CA ALA A 79 -12.05 14.71 -50.50
C ALA A 79 -12.85 14.46 -51.80
N ASP A 80 -14.17 14.59 -51.75
CA ASP A 80 -14.97 14.62 -52.97
C ASP A 80 -14.70 15.93 -53.75
N VAL A 81 -15.02 15.92 -55.05
CA VAL A 81 -14.71 17.05 -55.95
C VAL A 81 -15.41 18.35 -55.52
N ALA A 82 -16.59 18.30 -54.89
CA ALA A 82 -17.28 19.50 -54.44
C ALA A 82 -16.66 20.05 -53.14
N GLY A 83 -16.40 19.19 -52.16
CA GLY A 83 -15.70 19.54 -50.92
C GLY A 83 -14.30 20.10 -51.17
N LEU A 84 -13.50 19.41 -51.98
CA LEU A 84 -12.15 19.84 -52.37
C LEU A 84 -12.17 21.23 -53.01
N ASN A 85 -13.06 21.45 -54.00
CA ASN A 85 -13.20 22.76 -54.65
C ASN A 85 -13.71 23.84 -53.69
N PHE A 86 -14.60 23.53 -52.75
CA PHE A 86 -15.11 24.50 -51.77
C PHE A 86 -13.98 25.02 -50.88
N TYR A 87 -13.21 24.14 -50.25
CA TYR A 87 -12.12 24.55 -49.35
C TYR A 87 -10.95 25.18 -50.10
N VAL A 88 -10.58 24.68 -51.29
CA VAL A 88 -9.51 25.28 -52.13
C VAL A 88 -9.90 26.69 -52.59
N ASN A 89 -11.11 26.89 -53.11
CA ASN A 89 -11.57 28.24 -53.50
C ASN A 89 -11.72 29.17 -52.28
N GLY A 90 -12.14 28.64 -51.13
CA GLY A 90 -12.18 29.39 -49.87
C GLY A 90 -10.81 29.88 -49.41
N ILE A 91 -9.75 29.08 -49.60
CA ILE A 91 -8.36 29.50 -49.33
C ILE A 91 -7.89 30.54 -50.36
N ILE A 92 -8.09 30.30 -51.66
CA ILE A 92 -7.67 31.21 -52.75
C ILE A 92 -8.33 32.59 -52.60
N ASN A 93 -9.61 32.64 -52.23
CA ASN A 93 -10.36 33.87 -52.03
C ASN A 93 -10.16 34.50 -50.63
N GLY A 94 -9.26 33.97 -49.80
CA GLY A 94 -8.97 34.49 -48.46
C GLY A 94 -10.12 34.36 -47.45
N THR A 95 -11.12 33.53 -47.75
CA THR A 95 -12.24 33.21 -46.83
C THR A 95 -11.78 32.32 -45.68
N PHE A 96 -10.82 31.43 -45.95
CA PHE A 96 -10.15 30.60 -44.96
C PHE A 96 -8.62 30.77 -45.08
N SER A 97 -7.90 30.66 -43.97
CA SER A 97 -6.45 30.44 -44.02
C SER A 97 -6.14 28.94 -44.10
N LEU A 98 -4.96 28.58 -44.60
CA LEU A 98 -4.47 27.20 -44.59
C LEU A 98 -4.43 26.62 -43.16
N ALA A 99 -4.14 27.46 -42.15
CA ALA A 99 -4.26 27.06 -40.75
C ALA A 99 -5.73 26.70 -40.40
N SER A 100 -6.68 27.60 -40.67
CA SER A 100 -8.09 27.36 -40.29
C SER A 100 -8.74 26.17 -41.00
N VAL A 101 -8.26 25.75 -42.16
CA VAL A 101 -8.97 24.77 -43.00
C VAL A 101 -9.15 23.41 -42.32
N ALA A 102 -8.19 22.98 -41.51
CA ALA A 102 -8.26 21.70 -40.80
C ALA A 102 -9.46 21.64 -39.84
N LEU A 103 -9.64 22.69 -39.05
CA LEU A 103 -10.77 22.82 -38.13
C LEU A 103 -12.09 23.09 -38.87
N ASN A 104 -12.05 23.79 -40.01
CA ASN A 104 -13.24 24.04 -40.84
C ASN A 104 -13.74 22.77 -41.56
N ILE A 105 -12.85 21.80 -41.84
CA ILE A 105 -13.21 20.47 -42.35
C ILE A 105 -13.77 19.61 -41.22
N TYR A 106 -13.11 19.59 -40.05
CA TYR A 106 -13.60 18.90 -38.85
C TYR A 106 -15.03 19.35 -38.48
N ASN A 107 -15.25 20.66 -38.34
CA ASN A 107 -16.54 21.24 -37.98
C ASN A 107 -17.58 21.17 -39.12
N GLY A 108 -17.15 20.94 -40.36
CA GLY A 108 -18.01 20.79 -41.53
C GLY A 108 -18.47 19.35 -41.79
N ALA A 109 -17.98 18.38 -41.03
CA ALA A 109 -18.33 16.97 -41.19
C ALA A 109 -19.82 16.71 -40.95
N THR A 110 -20.43 15.83 -41.75
CA THR A 110 -21.84 15.44 -41.63
C THR A 110 -22.00 13.94 -41.87
N GLY A 111 -23.15 13.37 -41.47
CA GLY A 111 -23.47 11.95 -41.73
C GLY A 111 -22.45 10.97 -41.13
N THR A 112 -21.89 10.11 -41.98
CA THR A 112 -20.88 9.11 -41.57
C THR A 112 -19.59 9.77 -41.06
N ASP A 113 -19.11 10.82 -41.72
CA ASP A 113 -17.89 11.54 -41.32
C ASP A 113 -18.01 12.11 -39.90
N ALA A 114 -19.18 12.68 -39.56
CA ALA A 114 -19.45 13.20 -38.21
C ALA A 114 -19.52 12.08 -37.16
N THR A 115 -19.99 10.90 -37.55
CA THR A 115 -20.06 9.71 -36.68
C THR A 115 -18.66 9.15 -36.41
N GLU A 116 -17.81 9.11 -37.45
CA GLU A 116 -16.39 8.73 -37.33
C GLU A 116 -15.61 9.71 -36.43
N LEU A 117 -15.78 11.02 -36.61
CA LEU A 117 -15.12 12.01 -35.76
C LEU A 117 -15.58 11.93 -34.30
N ALA A 118 -16.86 11.68 -34.03
CA ALA A 118 -17.35 11.47 -32.66
C ALA A 118 -16.75 10.21 -32.01
N ALA A 119 -16.56 9.14 -32.77
CA ALA A 119 -15.89 7.93 -32.32
C ALA A 119 -14.40 8.17 -32.04
N LYS A 120 -13.70 8.89 -32.93
CA LYS A 120 -12.29 9.31 -32.75
C LYS A 120 -12.11 10.21 -31.53
N LEU A 121 -13.03 11.16 -31.31
CA LEU A 121 -13.03 12.04 -30.13
C LEU A 121 -13.18 11.23 -28.84
N THR A 122 -14.16 10.34 -28.79
CA THR A 122 -14.39 9.44 -27.63
C THR A 122 -13.15 8.61 -27.30
N TYR A 123 -12.50 8.00 -28.30
CA TYR A 123 -11.26 7.25 -28.11
C TYR A 123 -10.11 8.15 -27.66
N ALA A 124 -9.98 9.33 -28.25
CA ALA A 124 -8.91 10.27 -27.92
C ALA A 124 -9.04 10.81 -26.48
N ASP A 125 -10.24 11.14 -26.00
CA ASP A 125 -10.47 11.58 -24.61
C ASP A 125 -10.12 10.48 -23.61
N ALA A 126 -10.53 9.24 -23.90
CA ALA A 126 -10.13 8.07 -23.11
C ALA A 126 -8.60 7.89 -23.11
N PHE A 127 -7.94 8.06 -24.26
CA PHE A 127 -6.48 7.98 -24.39
C PHE A 127 -5.77 9.05 -23.54
N THR A 128 -6.16 10.32 -23.66
CA THR A 128 -5.57 11.41 -22.89
C THR A 128 -5.78 11.20 -21.39
N THR A 129 -6.95 10.69 -20.99
CA THR A 129 -7.23 10.30 -19.60
C THR A 129 -6.30 9.17 -19.15
N GLN A 130 -6.18 8.08 -19.92
CA GLN A 130 -5.29 6.95 -19.62
C GLN A 130 -3.81 7.38 -19.50
N VAL A 131 -3.35 8.33 -20.31
CA VAL A 131 -2.01 8.91 -20.20
C VAL A 131 -1.84 9.69 -18.89
N SER A 132 -2.86 10.43 -18.44
CA SER A 132 -2.77 11.22 -17.21
C SER A 132 -2.67 10.40 -15.91
N GLN A 133 -3.03 9.12 -15.94
CA GLN A 133 -3.09 8.26 -14.75
C GLN A 133 -1.72 7.93 -14.13
N THR A 134 -0.62 7.92 -14.90
CA THR A 134 0.72 7.55 -14.39
C THR A 134 1.83 8.34 -15.05
N THR A 135 2.94 8.57 -14.32
CA THR A 135 4.15 9.19 -14.87
C THR A 135 4.75 8.36 -16.00
N ALA A 136 4.73 7.03 -15.87
CA ALA A 136 5.22 6.11 -16.92
C ALA A 136 4.44 6.28 -18.25
N ALA A 137 3.13 6.46 -18.20
CA ALA A 137 2.30 6.70 -19.38
C ALA A 137 2.57 8.08 -20.01
N GLN A 138 2.80 9.12 -19.20
CA GLN A 138 3.20 10.45 -19.67
C GLN A 138 4.58 10.43 -20.35
N VAL A 139 5.55 9.68 -19.79
CA VAL A 139 6.87 9.46 -20.39
C VAL A 139 6.78 8.64 -21.68
N ALA A 140 5.90 7.63 -21.73
CA ALA A 140 5.66 6.85 -22.94
C ALA A 140 5.04 7.69 -24.07
N TYR A 141 4.15 8.65 -23.75
CA TYR A 141 3.54 9.56 -24.74
C TYR A 141 4.39 10.81 -25.05
N ALA A 142 5.71 10.63 -25.20
CA ALA A 142 6.66 11.68 -25.52
C ALA A 142 7.38 11.47 -26.87
N GLY A 143 7.64 12.56 -27.59
CA GLY A 143 8.43 12.58 -28.82
C GLY A 143 7.71 12.09 -30.09
N ASN A 144 8.44 12.11 -31.21
CA ASN A 144 7.86 11.91 -32.54
C ASN A 144 7.30 10.48 -32.77
N ALA A 145 7.96 9.45 -32.23
CA ALA A 145 7.47 8.07 -32.36
C ALA A 145 6.09 7.92 -31.72
N ALA A 146 5.94 8.40 -30.49
CA ALA A 146 4.67 8.40 -29.76
C ALA A 146 3.57 9.17 -30.50
N ALA A 147 3.89 10.35 -31.06
CA ALA A 147 2.95 11.14 -31.86
C ALA A 147 2.48 10.41 -33.15
N VAL A 148 3.38 9.71 -33.84
CA VAL A 148 3.04 8.89 -35.02
C VAL A 148 2.16 7.69 -34.64
N ASN A 149 2.51 6.98 -33.56
CA ASN A 149 1.75 5.81 -33.11
C ASN A 149 0.35 6.18 -32.62
N ALA A 150 0.20 7.29 -31.87
CA ALA A 150 -1.11 7.74 -31.41
C ALA A 150 -2.00 8.25 -32.56
N ARG A 151 -1.41 8.79 -33.61
CA ARG A 151 -2.10 9.11 -34.86
C ARG A 151 -2.59 7.86 -35.58
N ALA A 152 -1.76 6.82 -35.67
CA ALA A 152 -2.16 5.54 -36.23
C ALA A 152 -3.31 4.88 -35.42
N ALA A 153 -3.26 4.99 -34.09
CA ALA A 153 -4.31 4.47 -33.21
C ALA A 153 -5.66 5.21 -33.40
N VAL A 154 -5.65 6.54 -33.54
CA VAL A 154 -6.86 7.32 -33.86
C VAL A 154 -7.34 7.05 -35.29
N ALA A 155 -6.44 6.88 -36.26
CA ALA A 155 -6.81 6.55 -37.64
C ALA A 155 -7.46 5.16 -37.79
N ALA A 156 -7.18 4.22 -36.89
CA ALA A 156 -7.81 2.90 -36.85
C ALA A 156 -9.26 2.91 -36.30
N VAL A 157 -9.70 4.01 -35.68
CA VAL A 157 -11.07 4.20 -35.20
C VAL A 157 -11.90 4.82 -36.32
N THR A 158 -12.80 4.04 -36.93
CA THR A 158 -13.66 4.48 -38.05
C THR A 158 -15.14 4.56 -37.67
N ASP A 159 -15.53 3.98 -36.54
CA ASP A 159 -16.89 3.95 -36.00
C ASP A 159 -16.89 3.67 -34.48
N SER A 160 -18.07 3.66 -33.85
CA SER A 160 -18.18 3.37 -32.41
C SER A 160 -17.76 1.95 -32.02
N ALA A 161 -17.81 0.97 -32.94
CA ALA A 161 -17.44 -0.42 -32.67
C ALA A 161 -15.92 -0.58 -32.60
N SER A 162 -15.20 -0.01 -33.57
CA SER A 162 -13.74 0.10 -33.60
C SER A 162 -13.20 0.96 -32.46
N ALA A 163 -13.87 2.06 -32.10
CA ALA A 163 -13.55 2.83 -30.89
C ALA A 163 -13.63 1.98 -29.61
N THR A 164 -14.70 1.19 -29.47
CA THR A 164 -14.87 0.29 -28.31
C THR A 164 -13.81 -0.80 -28.29
N ALA A 165 -13.50 -1.42 -29.43
CA ALA A 165 -12.46 -2.44 -29.54
C ALA A 165 -11.04 -1.90 -29.24
N ALA A 166 -10.74 -0.67 -29.68
CA ALA A 166 -9.49 0.01 -29.36
C ALA A 166 -9.38 0.37 -27.87
N ALA A 167 -10.49 0.79 -27.24
CA ALA A 167 -10.55 1.12 -25.82
C ALA A 167 -10.25 -0.07 -24.89
N VAL A 168 -10.61 -1.31 -25.28
CA VAL A 168 -10.30 -2.54 -24.51
C VAL A 168 -8.80 -2.72 -24.28
N ASN A 169 -7.96 -2.34 -25.26
CA ASN A 169 -6.51 -2.52 -25.21
C ASN A 169 -5.76 -1.22 -24.86
N LEU A 170 -6.47 -0.18 -24.41
CA LEU A 170 -5.95 1.18 -24.31
C LEU A 170 -4.75 1.32 -23.36
N SER A 171 -4.77 0.63 -22.21
CA SER A 171 -3.65 0.63 -21.26
C SER A 171 -2.37 0.05 -21.88
N THR A 172 -2.49 -1.06 -22.64
CA THR A 172 -1.39 -1.68 -23.38
C THR A 172 -0.92 -0.79 -24.55
N THR A 173 -1.85 -0.15 -25.26
CA THR A 173 -1.54 0.80 -26.34
C THR A 173 -0.75 2.00 -25.80
N VAL A 174 -1.17 2.59 -24.69
CA VAL A 174 -0.48 3.71 -24.03
C VAL A 174 0.88 3.29 -23.49
N ALA A 175 0.99 2.14 -22.82
CA ALA A 175 2.27 1.62 -22.30
C ALA A 175 3.32 1.38 -23.42
N ASN A 176 2.86 1.07 -24.64
CA ASN A 176 3.73 0.85 -25.80
C ASN A 176 3.75 2.03 -26.79
N ILE A 177 3.14 3.18 -26.48
CA ILE A 177 2.95 4.22 -27.50
C ILE A 177 4.28 4.83 -27.95
N GLY A 178 5.23 5.00 -27.03
CA GLY A 178 6.59 5.46 -27.33
C GLY A 178 7.48 4.40 -28.00
N THR A 179 7.12 3.12 -27.91
CA THR A 179 7.90 2.03 -28.52
C THR A 179 7.40 1.67 -29.91
N GLY A 180 6.08 1.59 -30.13
CA GLY A 180 5.45 1.31 -31.44
C GLY A 180 4.62 0.02 -31.52
N SER A 181 3.74 -0.05 -32.52
CA SER A 181 2.95 -1.25 -32.82
C SER A 181 3.85 -2.42 -33.24
N VAL A 182 3.55 -3.62 -32.77
CA VAL A 182 4.21 -4.86 -33.21
C VAL A 182 3.85 -5.08 -34.69
N SER A 183 4.84 -4.83 -35.54
CA SER A 183 4.74 -4.89 -37.01
C SER A 183 4.96 -6.30 -37.54
N GLN A 184 5.63 -7.15 -36.78
CA GLN A 184 5.78 -8.57 -37.06
C GLN A 184 6.01 -9.37 -35.77
N THR A 185 5.45 -10.58 -35.72
CA THR A 185 5.86 -11.62 -34.76
C THR A 185 6.37 -12.82 -35.55
N VAL A 186 7.54 -13.34 -35.20
CA VAL A 186 8.17 -14.49 -35.88
C VAL A 186 8.65 -15.49 -34.83
N THR A 187 8.33 -16.77 -35.00
CA THR A 187 8.76 -17.83 -34.09
C THR A 187 9.95 -18.59 -34.70
N LEU A 188 10.93 -18.94 -33.88
CA LEU A 188 12.05 -19.80 -34.25
C LEU A 188 11.59 -21.26 -34.41
N THR A 189 12.42 -22.06 -35.07
CA THR A 189 12.20 -23.47 -35.35
C THR A 189 13.31 -24.32 -34.74
N THR A 190 13.18 -25.65 -34.78
CA THR A 190 14.30 -26.55 -34.41
C THR A 190 15.37 -26.67 -35.50
N GLY A 191 15.25 -25.90 -36.58
CA GLY A 191 16.22 -25.84 -37.68
C GLY A 191 17.29 -24.78 -37.42
N VAL A 192 18.08 -24.47 -38.45
CA VAL A 192 18.91 -23.25 -38.46
C VAL A 192 18.08 -22.12 -39.06
N ASP A 193 17.81 -21.10 -38.27
CA ASP A 193 16.98 -19.96 -38.64
C ASP A 193 17.80 -18.75 -39.08
N ASN A 194 17.31 -18.01 -40.08
CA ASN A 194 17.84 -16.72 -40.49
C ASN A 194 16.68 -15.73 -40.68
N LEU A 195 16.27 -15.11 -39.58
CA LEU A 195 15.05 -14.31 -39.49
C LEU A 195 15.36 -12.83 -39.66
N VAL A 196 14.52 -12.13 -40.44
CA VAL A 196 14.66 -10.69 -40.70
C VAL A 196 13.31 -10.00 -40.47
N GLY A 197 13.30 -9.06 -39.53
CA GLY A 197 12.15 -8.24 -39.17
C GLY A 197 11.80 -7.18 -40.22
N ALA A 198 10.57 -6.70 -40.18
CA ALA A 198 10.10 -5.61 -41.03
C ALA A 198 10.79 -4.28 -40.63
N ALA A 199 11.15 -3.46 -41.62
CA ALA A 199 11.73 -2.14 -41.37
C ALA A 199 10.69 -1.15 -40.83
N GLY A 200 11.12 -0.25 -39.94
CA GLY A 200 10.34 0.92 -39.50
C GLY A 200 9.32 0.69 -38.38
N GLY A 201 9.25 -0.51 -37.81
CA GLY A 201 8.33 -0.84 -36.71
C GLY A 201 8.83 -2.00 -35.85
N ASN A 202 8.10 -2.35 -34.78
CA ASN A 202 8.62 -3.27 -33.77
C ASN A 202 8.43 -4.73 -34.18
N ASN A 203 9.50 -5.51 -34.19
CA ASN A 203 9.46 -6.93 -34.46
C ASN A 203 9.67 -7.72 -33.16
N VAL A 204 8.86 -8.76 -32.95
CA VAL A 204 8.97 -9.69 -31.82
C VAL A 204 9.36 -11.06 -32.34
N PHE A 205 10.53 -11.54 -31.92
CA PHE A 205 11.00 -12.90 -32.19
C PHE A 205 10.68 -13.76 -30.98
N ILE A 206 10.20 -15.00 -31.20
CA ILE A 206 9.84 -15.93 -30.14
C ILE A 206 10.67 -17.20 -30.30
N ALA A 207 11.55 -17.44 -29.33
CA ALA A 207 12.15 -18.73 -29.06
C ALA A 207 11.36 -19.40 -27.93
N ASP A 208 10.82 -20.60 -28.16
CA ASP A 208 10.09 -21.37 -27.16
C ASP A 208 10.77 -22.74 -26.98
N ASN A 209 11.63 -22.82 -25.97
CA ASN A 209 12.34 -24.03 -25.57
C ASN A 209 11.55 -24.83 -24.51
N THR A 210 10.31 -24.43 -24.16
CA THR A 210 9.56 -25.06 -23.06
C THR A 210 9.08 -26.47 -23.38
N ALA A 211 9.01 -26.84 -24.66
CA ALA A 211 8.47 -28.12 -25.12
C ALA A 211 9.41 -29.31 -24.82
N THR A 212 8.83 -30.46 -24.45
CA THR A 212 9.56 -31.72 -24.24
C THR A 212 9.19 -32.75 -25.31
N GLY A 213 10.21 -33.39 -25.88
CA GLY A 213 10.09 -34.45 -26.86
C GLY A 213 10.48 -35.82 -26.29
N ALA A 214 10.33 -36.87 -27.11
CA ALA A 214 10.65 -38.25 -26.73
C ALA A 214 12.15 -38.53 -26.45
N SER A 215 13.02 -37.51 -26.57
CA SER A 215 14.47 -37.61 -26.35
C SER A 215 15.03 -36.48 -25.46
N GLY A 216 14.18 -35.71 -24.79
CA GLY A 216 14.57 -34.57 -23.95
C GLY A 216 13.94 -33.25 -24.38
N ASN A 217 14.49 -32.14 -23.90
CA ASN A 217 14.02 -30.78 -24.18
C ASN A 217 14.12 -30.47 -25.69
N ILE A 218 13.13 -29.77 -26.23
CA ILE A 218 13.13 -29.28 -27.61
C ILE A 218 13.67 -27.86 -27.58
N ILE A 219 14.93 -27.70 -27.99
CA ILE A 219 15.61 -26.40 -28.01
C ILE A 219 15.52 -25.85 -29.44
N VAL A 220 14.90 -24.67 -29.59
CA VAL A 220 14.74 -23.92 -30.85
C VAL A 220 15.76 -22.78 -30.99
N THR A 221 16.79 -22.75 -30.14
CA THR A 221 17.85 -21.73 -30.15
C THR A 221 19.23 -22.37 -30.26
N SER A 222 20.00 -21.95 -31.25
CA SER A 222 21.34 -22.42 -31.54
C SER A 222 22.30 -21.29 -31.86
N ALA A 223 23.60 -21.55 -31.72
CA ALA A 223 24.67 -20.63 -32.13
C ALA A 223 24.71 -20.36 -33.65
N ALA A 224 23.98 -21.16 -34.45
CA ALA A 224 23.91 -21.02 -35.90
C ALA A 224 22.78 -20.07 -36.35
N ASP A 225 21.84 -19.75 -35.47
CA ASP A 225 20.69 -18.92 -35.80
C ASP A 225 21.07 -17.45 -35.89
N ALA A 226 20.44 -16.73 -36.81
CA ALA A 226 20.62 -15.30 -37.01
C ALA A 226 19.27 -14.58 -36.95
N ILE A 227 19.21 -13.51 -36.14
CA ILE A 227 18.04 -12.65 -36.01
C ILE A 227 18.46 -11.21 -36.29
N ASN A 228 17.93 -10.66 -37.38
CA ASN A 228 18.01 -9.24 -37.67
C ASN A 228 16.66 -8.58 -37.38
N GLY A 229 16.62 -7.67 -36.40
CA GLY A 229 15.40 -6.93 -36.03
C GLY A 229 14.84 -6.03 -37.13
N GLY A 230 15.55 -5.80 -38.23
CA GLY A 230 15.18 -4.80 -39.24
C GLY A 230 15.67 -3.40 -38.87
N SER A 231 15.63 -2.47 -39.82
CA SER A 231 16.10 -1.10 -39.59
C SER A 231 15.01 -0.22 -38.98
N GLY A 232 15.28 0.35 -37.81
CA GLY A 232 14.31 1.12 -37.03
C GLY A 232 13.36 0.23 -36.21
N GLY A 233 12.61 0.85 -35.30
CA GLY A 233 11.80 0.14 -34.30
C GLY A 233 12.58 -0.26 -33.05
N ASN A 234 11.83 -0.76 -32.06
CA ASN A 234 12.31 -1.29 -30.79
C ASN A 234 12.05 -2.80 -30.74
N ASN A 235 12.95 -3.57 -31.37
CA ASN A 235 12.80 -4.99 -31.62
C ASN A 235 13.12 -5.82 -30.37
N THR A 236 12.44 -6.95 -30.21
CA THR A 236 12.51 -7.81 -29.02
C THR A 236 12.71 -9.27 -29.41
N LEU A 237 13.69 -9.95 -28.82
CA LEU A 237 13.70 -11.42 -28.72
C LEU A 237 13.07 -11.82 -27.39
N LYS A 238 12.03 -12.66 -27.43
CA LYS A 238 11.50 -13.40 -26.29
C LYS A 238 12.01 -14.83 -26.32
N LEU A 239 12.60 -15.30 -25.23
CA LEU A 239 13.07 -16.66 -25.05
C LEU A 239 12.35 -17.25 -23.83
N PHE A 240 11.57 -18.31 -24.05
CA PHE A 240 10.95 -19.10 -22.99
C PHE A 240 11.82 -20.35 -22.77
N ALA A 241 12.56 -20.38 -21.67
CA ALA A 241 13.47 -21.47 -21.32
C ALA A 241 12.72 -22.63 -20.65
N HIS A 242 13.29 -23.84 -20.69
CA HIS A 242 12.70 -25.00 -20.03
C HIS A 242 12.98 -25.06 -18.52
N SER A 243 12.06 -25.67 -17.76
CA SER A 243 12.27 -25.98 -16.34
C SER A 243 13.38 -27.02 -16.15
N GLY A 244 14.54 -26.58 -15.66
CA GLY A 244 15.75 -27.39 -15.50
C GLY A 244 16.97 -26.86 -16.29
N ASP A 245 16.77 -25.98 -17.28
CA ASP A 245 17.86 -25.49 -18.12
C ASP A 245 18.59 -24.27 -17.52
N SER A 246 19.91 -24.39 -17.38
CA SER A 246 20.79 -23.31 -16.93
C SER A 246 21.01 -22.27 -18.03
N VAL A 247 20.76 -20.99 -17.73
CA VAL A 247 20.95 -19.86 -18.67
C VAL A 247 22.44 -19.49 -18.82
N GLY A 248 23.21 -20.43 -19.35
CA GLY A 248 24.61 -20.25 -19.77
C GLY A 248 24.72 -19.96 -21.25
N LEU A 249 23.92 -19.02 -21.78
CA LEU A 249 23.65 -18.87 -23.23
C LEU A 249 24.85 -18.47 -24.12
N VAL A 250 26.09 -18.53 -23.62
CA VAL A 250 27.30 -18.07 -24.31
C VAL A 250 28.49 -18.99 -24.00
N GLY A 251 28.59 -20.12 -24.70
CA GLY A 251 29.76 -21.00 -24.62
C GLY A 251 29.58 -22.33 -25.35
N SER A 252 30.67 -22.87 -25.92
CA SER A 252 30.69 -24.19 -26.53
C SER A 252 30.61 -25.29 -25.46
N GLY A 253 29.38 -25.61 -25.03
CA GLY A 253 29.11 -26.57 -23.96
C GLY A 253 27.80 -26.34 -23.20
N ALA A 254 27.13 -25.21 -23.41
CA ALA A 254 25.77 -24.98 -22.89
C ALA A 254 24.71 -25.66 -23.78
N THR A 255 23.60 -26.08 -23.17
CA THR A 255 22.48 -26.74 -23.88
C THR A 255 21.68 -25.72 -24.71
N GLU A 256 21.44 -24.53 -24.17
CA GLU A 256 20.84 -23.39 -24.85
C GLU A 256 21.93 -22.34 -25.19
N VAL A 257 21.83 -21.67 -26.34
CA VAL A 257 22.77 -20.61 -26.77
C VAL A 257 22.00 -19.48 -27.46
N LEU A 258 22.37 -18.22 -27.21
CA LEU A 258 21.74 -17.08 -27.89
C LEU A 258 22.03 -17.09 -29.41
N PRO A 259 21.02 -16.82 -30.27
CA PRO A 259 21.22 -16.51 -31.68
C PRO A 259 22.12 -15.29 -31.90
N GLN A 260 22.68 -15.16 -33.10
CA GLN A 260 23.35 -13.95 -33.55
C GLN A 260 22.34 -12.81 -33.69
N LEU A 261 22.37 -11.83 -32.78
CA LEU A 261 21.43 -10.71 -32.77
C LEU A 261 22.00 -9.48 -33.50
N THR A 262 21.24 -8.90 -34.41
CA THR A 262 21.52 -7.63 -35.08
C THR A 262 20.26 -6.76 -35.06
N ASN A 263 20.38 -5.46 -34.78
CA ASN A 263 19.23 -4.55 -34.66
C ASN A 263 18.12 -4.99 -33.66
N VAL A 264 18.44 -5.84 -32.69
CA VAL A 264 17.53 -6.22 -31.59
C VAL A 264 17.89 -5.40 -30.34
N GLN A 265 16.93 -4.65 -29.80
CA GLN A 265 17.15 -3.74 -28.67
C GLN A 265 16.83 -4.40 -27.32
N ASN A 266 15.92 -5.37 -27.29
CA ASN A 266 15.44 -6.01 -26.07
C ASN A 266 15.62 -7.52 -26.15
N LEU A 267 16.17 -8.10 -25.08
CA LEU A 267 16.15 -9.53 -24.81
C LEU A 267 15.25 -9.74 -23.59
N TRP A 268 14.27 -10.62 -23.70
CA TRP A 268 13.36 -11.00 -22.63
C TRP A 268 13.44 -12.52 -22.48
N ILE A 269 13.80 -13.00 -21.29
CA ILE A 269 13.96 -14.41 -20.96
C ILE A 269 12.96 -14.75 -19.86
N SER A 270 12.27 -15.88 -19.98
CA SER A 270 11.34 -16.37 -18.95
C SER A 270 11.43 -17.87 -18.71
N GLY A 271 11.13 -18.31 -17.48
CA GLY A 271 11.23 -19.72 -17.08
C GLY A 271 12.66 -20.26 -16.89
N ALA A 272 13.66 -19.39 -17.06
CA ALA A 272 15.09 -19.63 -16.82
C ALA A 272 15.32 -20.41 -15.53
N THR A 273 16.03 -21.53 -15.57
CA THR A 273 16.42 -22.25 -14.35
C THR A 273 17.85 -21.91 -13.95
N GLU A 274 18.06 -21.82 -12.64
CA GLU A 274 19.23 -21.17 -12.09
C GLU A 274 20.32 -22.20 -11.74
N GLY A 275 21.40 -22.14 -12.52
CA GLY A 275 22.70 -22.74 -12.20
C GLY A 275 23.77 -21.65 -12.19
N ALA A 276 24.99 -21.99 -11.76
CA ALA A 276 26.13 -21.05 -11.71
C ALA A 276 26.66 -20.72 -13.12
N THR A 277 25.85 -20.03 -13.92
CA THR A 277 26.06 -19.72 -15.33
C THR A 277 25.97 -18.21 -15.58
N VAL A 278 26.78 -17.73 -16.54
CA VAL A 278 26.85 -16.31 -16.90
C VAL A 278 26.08 -16.07 -18.20
N LEU A 279 25.05 -15.23 -18.14
CA LEU A 279 24.42 -14.64 -19.31
C LEU A 279 25.25 -13.44 -19.79
N ASP A 280 26.14 -13.67 -20.76
CA ASP A 280 27.05 -12.63 -21.27
C ASP A 280 26.50 -11.90 -22.50
N VAL A 281 25.78 -10.81 -22.28
CA VAL A 281 25.28 -9.95 -23.36
C VAL A 281 26.24 -8.83 -23.73
N SER A 282 27.40 -8.71 -23.05
CA SER A 282 28.32 -7.57 -23.18
C SER A 282 28.92 -7.38 -24.59
N GLY A 283 28.89 -8.42 -25.43
CA GLY A 283 29.32 -8.36 -26.84
C GLY A 283 28.21 -7.99 -27.84
N ILE A 284 26.94 -7.93 -27.42
CA ILE A 284 25.80 -7.82 -28.36
C ILE A 284 25.56 -6.36 -28.74
N THR A 285 26.01 -5.99 -29.94
CA THR A 285 25.91 -4.60 -30.43
C THR A 285 24.46 -4.19 -30.71
N GLY A 286 24.04 -3.07 -30.14
CA GLY A 286 22.70 -2.49 -30.33
C GLY A 286 21.63 -2.99 -29.36
N LEU A 287 21.95 -3.99 -28.52
CA LEU A 287 21.12 -4.41 -27.40
C LEU A 287 21.17 -3.35 -26.29
N GLN A 288 20.02 -2.99 -25.75
CA GLN A 288 19.82 -1.92 -24.77
C GLN A 288 19.25 -2.45 -23.44
N LYS A 289 18.44 -3.51 -23.49
CA LYS A 289 17.73 -4.06 -22.34
C LYS A 289 17.75 -5.58 -22.31
N VAL A 290 18.05 -6.15 -21.15
CA VAL A 290 17.79 -7.55 -20.80
C VAL A 290 16.70 -7.58 -19.74
N THR A 291 15.74 -8.49 -19.87
CA THR A 291 14.72 -8.77 -18.86
C THR A 291 14.75 -10.25 -18.52
N ILE A 292 14.87 -10.56 -17.23
CA ILE A 292 14.70 -11.90 -16.67
C ILE A 292 13.35 -11.90 -15.94
N ASP A 293 12.39 -12.71 -16.41
CA ASP A 293 11.03 -12.74 -15.89
C ASP A 293 10.64 -14.14 -15.38
N SER A 294 10.12 -14.20 -14.16
CA SER A 294 9.65 -15.45 -13.55
C SER A 294 10.72 -16.56 -13.56
N PRO A 295 11.98 -16.30 -13.13
CA PRO A 295 13.02 -17.33 -13.12
C PRO A 295 12.75 -18.38 -12.02
N VAL A 296 13.28 -19.59 -12.23
CA VAL A 296 13.14 -20.74 -11.34
C VAL A 296 14.34 -20.79 -10.39
N ILE A 297 14.13 -20.23 -9.20
CA ILE A 297 15.19 -19.97 -8.22
C ILE A 297 15.56 -21.20 -7.39
N ALA A 298 16.85 -21.53 -7.37
CA ALA A 298 17.42 -22.59 -6.55
C ALA A 298 18.24 -22.02 -5.37
N THR A 299 18.21 -22.70 -4.22
CA THR A 299 18.87 -22.25 -2.98
C THR A 299 20.39 -22.09 -3.16
N GLY A 300 20.92 -20.92 -2.82
CA GLY A 300 22.36 -20.68 -2.81
C GLY A 300 23.01 -20.54 -4.20
N VAL A 301 22.22 -20.30 -5.24
CA VAL A 301 22.71 -20.02 -6.60
C VAL A 301 22.92 -18.52 -6.82
N THR A 302 23.87 -18.20 -7.70
CA THR A 302 24.15 -16.85 -8.19
C THR A 302 23.95 -16.81 -9.71
N ASN A 303 23.10 -15.90 -10.17
CA ASN A 303 22.73 -15.71 -11.57
C ASN A 303 23.43 -14.47 -12.11
N THR A 304 24.43 -14.65 -12.97
CA THR A 304 25.24 -13.51 -13.42
C THR A 304 24.78 -13.00 -14.78
N VAL A 305 24.21 -11.81 -14.84
CA VAL A 305 24.01 -11.05 -16.09
C VAL A 305 25.23 -10.15 -16.30
N LYS A 306 26.01 -10.44 -17.34
CA LYS A 306 27.19 -9.64 -17.72
C LYS A 306 26.85 -8.69 -18.87
N VAL A 307 27.07 -7.40 -18.63
CA VAL A 307 26.68 -6.29 -19.52
C VAL A 307 27.87 -5.41 -19.92
N ALA A 308 27.66 -4.61 -20.97
CA ALA A 308 28.46 -3.45 -21.36
C ALA A 308 27.51 -2.36 -21.88
N GLY A 309 26.91 -1.61 -20.95
CA GLY A 309 25.96 -0.52 -21.21
C GLY A 309 24.48 -0.94 -21.30
N GLN A 310 24.15 -2.23 -21.20
CA GLN A 310 22.76 -2.70 -21.18
C GLN A 310 22.12 -2.42 -19.81
N SER A 311 20.83 -2.10 -19.82
CA SER A 311 19.97 -2.13 -18.65
C SER A 311 19.47 -3.56 -18.37
N VAL A 312 19.28 -3.89 -17.09
CA VAL A 312 18.76 -5.19 -16.65
C VAL A 312 17.41 -4.99 -15.95
N THR A 313 16.44 -5.86 -16.18
CA THR A 313 15.18 -5.89 -15.45
C THR A 313 14.96 -7.28 -14.87
N PHE A 314 14.74 -7.36 -13.56
CA PHE A 314 14.33 -8.56 -12.85
C PHE A 314 12.83 -8.44 -12.54
N SER A 315 12.04 -9.41 -12.99
CA SER A 315 10.58 -9.38 -12.94
C SER A 315 10.01 -10.69 -12.40
N ASN A 316 8.99 -10.61 -11.54
CA ASN A 316 8.33 -11.75 -10.90
C ASN A 316 9.30 -12.75 -10.22
N VAL A 317 10.41 -12.24 -9.68
CA VAL A 317 11.45 -13.05 -9.02
C VAL A 317 11.01 -13.36 -7.59
N SER A 318 10.77 -14.63 -7.27
CA SER A 318 10.33 -15.04 -5.94
C SER A 318 10.86 -16.40 -5.50
N THR A 319 11.29 -16.49 -4.24
CA THR A 319 11.83 -17.71 -3.63
C THR A 319 10.74 -18.52 -2.90
N THR A 320 10.81 -19.85 -3.01
CA THR A 320 10.00 -20.77 -2.20
C THR A 320 10.74 -21.16 -0.92
N GLY A 321 10.12 -20.99 0.25
CA GLY A 321 10.74 -21.32 1.54
C GLY A 321 11.91 -20.40 1.93
N ALA A 322 12.74 -20.81 2.90
CA ALA A 322 13.83 -20.00 3.47
C ALA A 322 15.06 -19.84 2.55
N ASN A 323 14.86 -19.85 1.23
CA ASN A 323 15.93 -19.83 0.25
C ASN A 323 16.50 -18.43 0.06
N THR A 324 17.83 -18.31 0.14
CA THR A 324 18.59 -17.17 -0.39
C THR A 324 19.01 -17.45 -1.82
N ALA A 325 18.99 -16.40 -2.66
CA ALA A 325 19.39 -16.42 -4.06
C ALA A 325 20.02 -15.08 -4.43
N THR A 326 20.88 -15.07 -5.44
CA THR A 326 21.67 -13.88 -5.79
C THR A 326 21.52 -13.55 -7.27
N GLU A 327 20.81 -12.47 -7.58
CA GLU A 327 20.82 -11.83 -8.89
C GLU A 327 22.07 -10.96 -9.00
N GLN A 328 23.04 -11.35 -9.80
CA GLN A 328 24.29 -10.63 -9.97
C GLN A 328 24.32 -9.87 -11.30
N VAL A 329 24.66 -8.59 -11.26
CA VAL A 329 24.95 -7.78 -12.45
C VAL A 329 26.44 -7.43 -12.45
N THR A 330 27.13 -7.75 -13.54
CA THR A 330 28.58 -7.47 -13.68
C THR A 330 28.90 -6.76 -14.99
N SER A 331 29.94 -5.91 -14.95
CA SER A 331 30.49 -5.25 -16.13
C SER A 331 31.99 -5.02 -15.97
N ALA A 332 32.73 -5.17 -17.07
CA ALA A 332 34.16 -4.85 -17.13
C ALA A 332 34.43 -3.40 -17.56
N ALA A 333 33.39 -2.67 -17.98
CA ALA A 333 33.49 -1.34 -18.60
C ALA A 333 32.66 -0.28 -17.88
N ASP A 334 31.46 -0.64 -17.39
CA ASP A 334 30.46 0.34 -16.95
C ASP A 334 30.78 0.92 -15.57
N THR A 335 30.73 2.24 -15.49
CA THR A 335 30.80 2.99 -14.22
C THR A 335 29.45 3.08 -13.51
N ALA A 336 28.36 2.77 -14.21
CA ALA A 336 27.01 2.73 -13.66
C ALA A 336 26.23 1.50 -14.13
N ALA A 337 25.65 0.73 -13.20
CA ALA A 337 24.67 -0.32 -13.49
C ALA A 337 23.26 0.29 -13.49
N ASN A 338 22.41 -0.15 -14.43
CA ASN A 338 21.02 0.30 -14.54
C ASN A 338 20.11 -0.92 -14.37
N VAL A 339 19.42 -1.01 -13.24
CA VAL A 339 18.62 -2.17 -12.83
C VAL A 339 17.18 -1.74 -12.54
N THR A 340 16.21 -2.52 -13.00
CA THR A 340 14.79 -2.37 -12.66
C THR A 340 14.30 -3.63 -11.96
N LEU A 341 13.58 -3.47 -10.85
CA LEU A 341 12.92 -4.54 -10.12
C LEU A 341 11.40 -4.42 -10.29
N SER A 342 10.74 -5.54 -10.58
CA SER A 342 9.28 -5.62 -10.64
C SER A 342 8.76 -6.88 -9.97
N LYS A 343 8.14 -6.74 -8.79
CA LYS A 343 7.68 -7.88 -7.96
C LYS A 343 8.82 -8.84 -7.61
N VAL A 344 9.99 -8.29 -7.30
CA VAL A 344 11.16 -9.01 -6.79
C VAL A 344 11.03 -9.09 -5.28
N ALA A 345 10.52 -10.20 -4.77
CA ALA A 345 10.28 -10.37 -3.35
C ALA A 345 10.34 -11.85 -2.90
N PRO A 346 10.85 -12.13 -1.69
CA PRO A 346 10.74 -13.45 -1.07
C PRO A 346 9.26 -13.89 -1.01
N GLY A 347 8.98 -15.17 -1.24
CA GLY A 347 7.61 -15.69 -1.17
C GLY A 347 7.01 -15.56 0.23
N ALA A 348 5.69 -15.63 0.37
CA ALA A 348 4.98 -15.33 1.63
C ALA A 348 5.37 -16.19 2.86
N ALA A 349 6.07 -17.32 2.65
CA ALA A 349 6.60 -18.19 3.71
C ALA A 349 8.12 -18.01 3.98
N ALA A 350 8.77 -17.04 3.33
CA ALA A 350 10.21 -16.84 3.34
C ALA A 350 10.58 -15.61 4.19
N THR A 351 11.51 -15.79 5.14
CA THR A 351 11.99 -14.73 6.04
C THR A 351 13.21 -13.97 5.51
N GLY A 352 13.95 -14.55 4.56
CA GLY A 352 15.09 -13.93 3.90
C GLY A 352 14.69 -12.86 2.88
N SER A 353 15.67 -12.35 2.15
CA SER A 353 15.50 -11.49 0.97
C SER A 353 16.25 -12.09 -0.23
N ILE A 354 15.90 -11.64 -1.43
CA ILE A 354 16.69 -11.92 -2.63
C ILE A 354 17.87 -10.96 -2.62
N THR A 355 19.09 -11.45 -2.84
CA THR A 355 20.28 -10.60 -2.95
C THR A 355 20.39 -10.06 -4.37
N LEU A 356 20.56 -8.75 -4.52
CA LEU A 356 21.07 -8.11 -5.73
C LEU A 356 22.57 -7.83 -5.51
N ASP A 357 23.43 -8.46 -6.31
CA ASP A 357 24.88 -8.28 -6.23
C ASP A 357 25.42 -7.46 -7.40
N ILE A 358 26.18 -6.41 -7.10
CA ILE A 358 26.88 -5.62 -8.10
C ILE A 358 28.35 -6.08 -8.13
N ALA A 359 28.72 -6.79 -9.18
CA ALA A 359 30.03 -7.43 -9.34
C ALA A 359 30.97 -6.69 -10.31
N GLY A 360 30.59 -5.48 -10.75
CA GLY A 360 31.38 -4.68 -11.68
C GLY A 360 32.49 -3.90 -10.96
N THR A 361 33.76 -4.26 -11.19
CA THR A 361 34.93 -3.67 -10.50
C THR A 361 35.25 -2.20 -10.84
N LYS A 362 34.42 -1.58 -11.69
CA LYS A 362 34.43 -0.14 -12.00
C LYS A 362 33.11 0.56 -11.70
N THR A 363 32.10 -0.20 -11.27
CA THR A 363 30.72 0.26 -11.17
C THR A 363 30.53 1.03 -9.86
N THR A 364 30.78 2.33 -9.91
CA THR A 364 30.66 3.22 -8.75
C THR A 364 29.24 3.63 -8.43
N THR A 365 28.31 3.45 -9.39
CA THR A 365 26.91 3.84 -9.27
C THR A 365 25.97 2.69 -9.60
N LEU A 366 24.95 2.48 -8.77
CA LEU A 366 23.77 1.68 -9.11
C LEU A 366 22.57 2.61 -9.26
N ASN A 367 21.95 2.62 -10.44
CA ASN A 367 20.65 3.21 -10.68
C ASN A 367 19.60 2.10 -10.57
N LEU A 368 18.81 2.10 -9.50
CA LEU A 368 17.83 1.06 -9.19
C LEU A 368 16.40 1.63 -9.28
N THR A 369 15.56 1.01 -10.10
CA THR A 369 14.15 1.41 -10.27
C THR A 369 13.20 0.36 -9.70
N SER A 370 12.28 0.74 -8.81
CA SER A 370 11.26 -0.11 -8.20
C SER A 370 9.89 0.15 -8.84
N THR A 371 9.33 -0.81 -9.57
CA THR A 371 8.04 -0.65 -10.27
C THR A 371 7.22 -1.95 -10.31
N GLY A 372 6.02 -1.96 -10.89
CA GLY A 372 5.18 -3.15 -11.15
C GLY A 372 4.60 -3.90 -9.94
N GLY A 373 5.20 -3.75 -8.76
CA GLY A 373 4.77 -4.22 -7.44
C GLY A 373 5.84 -3.88 -6.40
N ALA A 374 5.55 -4.06 -5.11
CA ALA A 374 6.55 -3.84 -4.06
C ALA A 374 7.76 -4.79 -4.24
N ASN A 375 8.96 -4.30 -3.94
CA ASN A 375 10.22 -5.04 -4.10
C ASN A 375 10.95 -5.13 -2.75
N LYS A 376 11.57 -6.28 -2.44
CA LYS A 376 12.36 -6.49 -1.21
C LYS A 376 13.64 -7.26 -1.50
N ILE A 377 14.78 -6.60 -1.32
CA ILE A 377 16.11 -7.15 -1.60
C ILE A 377 17.13 -6.90 -0.46
N ALA A 378 18.19 -7.70 -0.43
CA ALA A 378 19.48 -7.30 0.13
C ALA A 378 20.40 -6.84 -1.00
N LEU A 379 21.29 -5.87 -0.75
CA LEU A 379 22.28 -5.40 -1.71
C LEU A 379 23.69 -5.83 -1.27
N SER A 380 24.44 -6.42 -2.21
CA SER A 380 25.87 -6.65 -2.07
C SER A 380 26.67 -6.00 -3.20
N ASP A 381 27.96 -5.75 -2.95
CA ASP A 381 28.91 -5.21 -3.92
C ASP A 381 30.17 -6.09 -3.91
N SER A 382 30.10 -7.26 -4.55
CA SER A 382 31.29 -8.09 -4.79
C SER A 382 32.31 -7.42 -5.74
N GLY A 383 31.89 -6.37 -6.47
CA GLY A 383 32.76 -5.51 -7.28
C GLY A 383 33.64 -4.57 -6.45
N THR A 384 33.27 -4.30 -5.20
CA THR A 384 33.95 -3.42 -4.21
C THR A 384 34.13 -1.96 -4.64
N ALA A 385 33.38 -1.52 -5.66
CA ALA A 385 33.51 -0.20 -6.26
C ALA A 385 32.34 0.74 -5.95
N LEU A 386 31.22 0.22 -5.43
CA LEU A 386 29.96 0.94 -5.34
C LEU A 386 30.00 2.02 -4.25
N THR A 387 29.87 3.28 -4.67
CA THR A 387 29.84 4.45 -3.77
C THR A 387 28.49 5.18 -3.78
N THR A 388 27.68 4.98 -4.81
CA THR A 388 26.43 5.73 -5.03
C THR A 388 25.28 4.79 -5.41
N LEU A 389 24.17 4.92 -4.71
CA LEU A 389 22.91 4.25 -5.00
C LEU A 389 21.84 5.31 -5.30
N ASN A 390 21.38 5.36 -6.54
CA ASN A 390 20.24 6.18 -6.94
C ASN A 390 18.99 5.29 -6.98
N LEU A 391 17.96 5.66 -6.23
CA LEU A 391 16.69 4.95 -6.14
C LEU A 391 15.60 5.78 -6.84
N ALA A 392 14.74 5.11 -7.60
CA ALA A 392 13.59 5.70 -8.26
C ALA A 392 12.45 4.67 -8.36
N GLY A 393 11.23 5.11 -8.64
CA GLY A 393 10.11 4.18 -8.74
C GLY A 393 8.74 4.74 -8.39
N ASP A 394 7.73 3.90 -8.61
CA ASP A 394 6.33 4.09 -8.21
C ASP A 394 5.86 3.04 -7.20
N GLN A 395 6.75 2.16 -6.74
CA GLN A 395 6.42 1.06 -5.83
C GLN A 395 7.41 0.95 -4.67
N LYS A 396 6.89 0.69 -3.47
CA LYS A 396 7.69 0.56 -2.24
C LYS A 396 8.89 -0.38 -2.43
N LEU A 397 10.09 0.10 -2.09
CA LEU A 397 11.32 -0.67 -2.09
C LEU A 397 11.83 -0.89 -0.67
N THR A 398 11.91 -2.14 -0.23
CA THR A 398 12.60 -2.54 1.01
C THR A 398 14.00 -3.05 0.67
N LEU A 399 15.01 -2.47 1.31
CA LEU A 399 16.42 -2.68 1.01
C LEU A 399 17.19 -2.92 2.32
N THR A 400 17.98 -3.99 2.38
CA THR A 400 19.01 -4.16 3.41
C THR A 400 20.39 -4.08 2.77
N GLU A 401 21.30 -3.31 3.36
CA GLU A 401 22.67 -3.17 2.86
C GLU A 401 23.69 -3.20 4.01
N GLY A 402 24.95 -3.52 3.70
CA GLY A 402 26.07 -3.58 4.66
C GLY A 402 27.38 -3.13 4.03
N LEU A 403 27.32 -2.07 3.21
CA LEU A 403 28.37 -1.65 2.30
C LEU A 403 29.13 -0.44 2.86
N SER A 404 30.22 -0.69 3.57
CA SER A 404 31.10 0.37 4.12
C SER A 404 31.73 1.30 3.08
N GLY A 405 31.73 0.92 1.79
CA GLY A 405 32.15 1.77 0.67
C GLY A 405 31.08 2.76 0.19
N LEU A 406 29.81 2.56 0.55
CA LEU A 406 28.69 3.37 0.10
C LEU A 406 28.70 4.75 0.78
N LYS A 407 28.51 5.80 -0.02
CA LYS A 407 28.58 7.20 0.40
C LYS A 407 27.31 7.99 0.11
N THR A 408 26.43 7.48 -0.73
CA THR A 408 25.21 8.19 -1.11
C THR A 408 24.11 7.21 -1.42
N ILE A 409 22.97 7.37 -0.75
CA ILE A 409 21.69 6.79 -1.11
C ILE A 409 20.76 7.96 -1.46
N ASN A 410 20.32 8.03 -2.71
CA ASN A 410 19.53 9.14 -3.24
C ASN A 410 18.25 8.61 -3.87
N ALA A 411 17.16 8.66 -3.12
CA ALA A 411 15.81 8.29 -3.53
C ALA A 411 14.96 9.46 -4.02
N SER A 412 15.55 10.63 -4.32
CA SER A 412 14.81 11.82 -4.82
C SER A 412 14.02 11.61 -6.12
N GLY A 413 14.24 10.50 -6.84
CA GLY A 413 13.45 10.06 -7.99
C GLY A 413 12.35 9.04 -7.66
N ASP A 414 12.15 8.68 -6.39
CA ASP A 414 11.17 7.70 -5.94
C ASP A 414 9.87 8.35 -5.45
N THR A 415 8.76 7.67 -5.73
CA THR A 415 7.40 8.08 -5.38
C THR A 415 6.63 6.98 -4.64
N GLY A 416 7.19 5.77 -4.54
CA GLY A 416 6.58 4.62 -3.86
C GLY A 416 6.97 4.45 -2.39
N GLY A 417 8.03 5.15 -1.97
CA GLY A 417 8.66 5.09 -0.65
C GLY A 417 9.75 4.02 -0.57
N VAL A 418 10.92 4.38 -0.06
CA VAL A 418 12.01 3.45 0.25
C VAL A 418 12.01 3.07 1.73
N SER A 419 12.58 1.91 2.05
CA SER A 419 12.82 1.46 3.43
C SER A 419 14.19 0.79 3.44
N VAL A 420 15.19 1.53 3.91
CA VAL A 420 16.61 1.17 3.83
C VAL A 420 17.13 0.85 5.23
N SER A 421 17.61 -0.37 5.42
CA SER A 421 18.28 -0.80 6.65
C SER A 421 19.78 -0.98 6.41
N VAL A 422 20.58 -0.15 7.08
CA VAL A 422 22.04 -0.15 7.00
C VAL A 422 22.60 -0.97 8.16
N SER A 423 23.25 -2.09 7.84
CA SER A 423 23.73 -3.09 8.82
C SER A 423 25.20 -2.90 9.25
N THR A 424 25.89 -1.90 8.71
CA THR A 424 27.29 -1.58 9.02
C THR A 424 27.48 -0.10 9.28
N THR A 425 28.50 0.29 10.06
CA THR A 425 28.84 1.70 10.28
C THR A 425 29.11 2.42 8.94
N VAL A 426 28.38 3.51 8.70
CA VAL A 426 28.50 4.32 7.48
C VAL A 426 29.82 5.08 7.39
N ALA A 427 30.23 5.46 6.17
CA ALA A 427 31.36 6.36 5.97
C ALA A 427 31.04 7.79 6.45
N PRO A 428 32.03 8.61 6.89
CA PRO A 428 31.75 9.97 7.37
C PRO A 428 31.15 10.94 6.36
N SER A 429 31.30 10.63 5.06
CA SER A 429 30.68 11.36 3.95
C SER A 429 29.37 10.75 3.48
N PHE A 430 28.79 9.79 4.20
CA PHE A 430 27.52 9.15 3.83
C PHE A 430 26.39 10.16 3.83
N ALA A 431 25.61 10.20 2.75
CA ALA A 431 24.42 11.04 2.65
C ALA A 431 23.21 10.19 2.25
N PHE A 432 22.07 10.50 2.86
CA PHE A 432 20.76 9.94 2.50
C PHE A 432 19.84 11.09 2.08
N THR A 433 19.19 10.93 0.94
CA THR A 433 18.12 11.83 0.47
C THR A 433 16.93 10.97 0.09
N GLY A 434 15.78 11.15 0.73
CA GLY A 434 14.54 10.49 0.36
C GLY A 434 13.85 11.09 -0.87
N GLY A 435 12.71 10.49 -1.22
CA GLY A 435 11.87 10.78 -2.37
C GLY A 435 10.65 11.64 -2.04
N SER A 436 9.51 11.23 -2.60
CA SER A 436 8.20 11.85 -2.43
C SER A 436 7.12 10.91 -1.86
N GLY A 437 7.49 9.67 -1.57
CA GLY A 437 6.68 8.71 -0.81
C GLY A 437 7.27 8.56 0.59
N ASN A 438 6.51 7.97 1.52
CA ASN A 438 6.96 7.85 2.91
C ASN A 438 8.18 6.94 3.02
N ASP A 439 9.29 7.51 3.43
CA ASP A 439 10.60 6.87 3.47
C ASP A 439 11.00 6.40 4.87
N THR A 440 11.95 5.46 4.92
CA THR A 440 12.51 4.98 6.17
C THR A 440 14.00 4.73 6.00
N LEU A 441 14.81 5.37 6.83
CA LEU A 441 16.23 5.05 6.99
C LEU A 441 16.44 4.42 8.37
N THR A 442 17.00 3.22 8.43
CA THR A 442 17.40 2.55 9.67
C THR A 442 18.92 2.49 9.76
N ILE A 443 19.49 3.09 10.80
CA ILE A 443 20.93 3.13 11.08
C ILE A 443 21.20 2.86 12.56
N THR A 444 22.47 2.63 12.91
CA THR A 444 22.92 2.55 14.31
C THR A 444 23.38 3.90 14.86
N THR A 445 23.45 4.02 16.18
CA THR A 445 24.17 5.07 16.93
C THR A 445 25.61 5.23 16.43
N ALA A 446 26.34 4.12 16.26
CA ALA A 446 27.69 4.15 15.70
C ALA A 446 27.75 4.72 14.26
N SER A 447 26.70 4.54 13.45
CA SER A 447 26.57 5.19 12.14
C SER A 447 26.26 6.69 12.27
N LEU A 448 25.40 7.08 13.21
CA LEU A 448 25.06 8.47 13.50
C LEU A 448 26.29 9.26 14.00
N GLU A 449 27.10 8.67 14.90
CA GLU A 449 28.38 9.20 15.38
C GLU A 449 29.45 9.32 14.27
N ALA A 450 29.41 8.45 13.26
CA ALA A 450 30.38 8.44 12.18
C ALA A 450 30.19 9.59 11.18
N LEU A 451 28.98 10.17 11.08
CA LEU A 451 28.67 11.27 10.15
C LEU A 451 29.47 12.54 10.48
N SER A 452 29.81 13.31 9.44
CA SER A 452 30.43 14.64 9.64
C SER A 452 29.42 15.67 10.17
N ALA A 453 28.13 15.51 9.83
CA ALA A 453 26.99 16.23 10.38
C ALA A 453 25.68 15.46 10.11
N GLY A 454 24.70 15.55 11.00
CA GLY A 454 23.38 14.91 10.81
C GLY A 454 22.58 15.48 9.63
N SER A 455 22.89 16.69 9.16
CA SER A 455 22.30 17.29 7.95
C SER A 455 22.66 16.58 6.64
N GLN A 456 23.52 15.56 6.71
CA GLN A 456 23.72 14.60 5.63
C GLN A 456 22.53 13.64 5.44
N LEU A 457 21.63 13.57 6.42
CA LEU A 457 20.39 12.79 6.35
C LEU A 457 19.20 13.73 6.08
N ASN A 458 18.55 13.51 4.95
CA ASN A 458 17.35 14.21 4.51
C ASN A 458 16.26 13.20 4.15
N GLY A 459 15.15 13.16 4.87
CA GLY A 459 14.06 12.21 4.60
C GLY A 459 13.25 12.53 3.34
N GLY A 460 13.33 13.75 2.81
CA GLY A 460 12.74 14.12 1.52
C GLY A 460 11.43 14.89 1.65
N VAL A 461 10.38 14.39 0.99
CA VAL A 461 9.01 14.91 1.07
C VAL A 461 8.08 13.74 1.35
N GLY A 462 7.44 13.73 2.51
CA GLY A 462 6.50 12.67 2.84
C GLY A 462 6.09 12.70 4.30
N THR A 463 6.14 11.52 4.92
CA THR A 463 6.16 11.36 6.36
C THR A 463 7.27 10.35 6.63
N ASP A 464 8.46 10.88 6.87
CA ASP A 464 9.69 10.13 6.69
C ASP A 464 10.29 9.77 8.06
N THR A 465 10.77 8.54 8.17
CA THR A 465 11.18 7.94 9.46
C THR A 465 12.69 7.70 9.52
N LEU A 466 13.36 8.24 10.54
CA LEU A 466 14.74 7.88 10.88
C LEU A 466 14.73 6.94 12.08
N VAL A 467 15.06 5.67 11.88
CA VAL A 467 15.12 4.65 12.94
C VAL A 467 16.56 4.49 13.43
N ILE A 468 16.77 4.61 14.74
CA ILE A 468 18.01 4.22 15.40
C ILE A 468 17.82 2.80 15.97
N SER A 469 18.47 1.81 15.36
CA SER A 469 18.23 0.37 15.60
C SER A 469 18.98 -0.25 16.79
N ASP A 470 19.77 0.55 17.50
CA ASP A 470 20.52 0.17 18.69
C ASP A 470 20.59 1.34 19.69
N ALA A 471 19.53 2.16 19.73
CA ALA A 471 19.51 3.48 20.35
C ALA A 471 20.08 3.55 21.78
N GLY A 472 19.86 2.50 22.59
CA GLY A 472 20.33 2.45 23.97
C GLY A 472 19.94 3.72 24.72
N THR A 473 20.85 4.30 25.51
CA THR A 473 20.68 5.67 26.04
C THR A 473 21.40 6.66 25.13
N LEU A 474 20.64 7.48 24.39
CA LEU A 474 21.21 8.47 23.47
C LEU A 474 22.08 9.51 24.21
N THR A 475 23.25 9.81 23.65
CA THR A 475 24.22 10.78 24.16
C THR A 475 23.95 12.20 23.66
N ALA A 476 24.64 13.20 24.22
CA ALA A 476 24.57 14.57 23.74
C ALA A 476 25.08 14.74 22.28
N ALA A 477 25.94 13.84 21.80
CA ALA A 477 26.38 13.83 20.41
C ALA A 477 25.25 13.33 19.49
N ASP A 478 24.56 12.26 19.88
CA ASP A 478 23.42 11.71 19.14
C ASP A 478 22.30 12.74 19.00
N TYR A 479 21.89 13.41 20.09
CA TYR A 479 20.90 14.49 20.02
C TYR A 479 21.35 15.62 19.08
N THR A 480 22.64 15.98 19.08
CA THR A 480 23.18 17.02 18.19
C THR A 480 23.09 16.60 16.72
N ALA A 481 23.38 15.33 16.42
CA ALA A 481 23.24 14.78 15.07
C ALA A 481 21.78 14.66 14.64
N LEU A 482 20.91 14.07 15.46
CA LEU A 482 19.46 13.96 15.20
C LEU A 482 18.83 15.34 14.92
N ASN A 483 19.14 16.35 15.73
CA ASN A 483 18.61 17.70 15.57
C ASN A 483 19.15 18.45 14.35
N ALA A 484 20.20 17.95 13.69
CA ALA A 484 20.73 18.49 12.44
C ALA A 484 20.13 17.82 11.20
N THR A 485 19.41 16.70 11.35
CA THR A 485 18.72 16.03 10.23
C THR A 485 17.59 16.89 9.66
N THR A 486 17.17 16.59 8.43
CA THR A 486 16.13 17.36 7.71
C THR A 486 15.08 16.44 7.09
N GLY A 487 13.86 16.95 6.89
CA GLY A 487 12.78 16.21 6.22
C GLY A 487 12.45 14.85 6.83
N PHE A 488 12.65 14.66 8.14
CA PHE A 488 12.19 13.49 8.88
C PHE A 488 11.18 13.94 9.93
N GLU A 489 9.97 13.41 9.84
CA GLU A 489 8.85 13.72 10.73
C GLU A 489 8.74 12.71 11.88
N VAL A 490 9.36 11.52 11.78
CA VAL A 490 9.25 10.46 12.79
C VAL A 490 10.62 9.96 13.26
N LEU A 491 10.84 9.97 14.58
CA LEU A 491 12.03 9.35 15.20
C LEU A 491 11.73 7.91 15.62
N GLY A 492 12.31 6.96 14.92
CA GLY A 492 12.22 5.54 15.25
C GLY A 492 13.22 5.10 16.30
N VAL A 493 12.76 4.32 17.28
CA VAL A 493 13.58 3.57 18.24
C VAL A 493 13.37 2.09 17.94
N GLY A 494 14.45 1.40 17.57
CA GLY A 494 14.45 -0.02 17.25
C GLY A 494 15.56 -0.78 17.96
N GLY A 495 15.47 -2.11 17.96
CA GLY A 495 16.47 -2.99 18.53
C GLY A 495 15.92 -4.18 19.31
N VAL A 496 16.75 -4.69 20.22
CA VAL A 496 16.45 -5.79 21.16
C VAL A 496 16.93 -5.48 22.58
N ALA A 497 17.28 -4.22 22.86
CA ALA A 497 17.99 -3.82 24.07
C ALA A 497 17.43 -2.50 24.58
N ALA A 498 17.17 -2.44 25.88
CA ALA A 498 16.40 -1.34 26.47
C ALA A 498 16.95 0.05 26.10
N ALA A 499 16.06 0.90 25.58
CA ALA A 499 16.39 2.22 25.07
C ALA A 499 15.80 3.36 25.91
N SER A 500 16.43 4.53 25.85
CA SER A 500 16.02 5.73 26.59
C SER A 500 16.22 6.98 25.74
N VAL A 501 15.10 7.70 25.53
CA VAL A 501 15.01 8.95 24.79
C VAL A 501 14.44 10.04 25.71
N ASP A 502 15.02 11.24 25.63
CA ASP A 502 14.52 12.45 26.27
C ASP A 502 14.00 13.38 25.17
N ALA A 503 12.69 13.38 24.97
CA ALA A 503 12.03 14.14 23.92
C ALA A 503 12.27 15.65 24.06
N SER A 504 12.56 16.16 25.26
CA SER A 504 12.91 17.57 25.46
C SER A 504 14.24 17.99 24.82
N LYS A 505 15.09 17.02 24.47
CA LYS A 505 16.34 17.24 23.74
C LYS A 505 16.17 17.11 22.22
N ILE A 506 15.01 16.69 21.73
CA ILE A 506 14.70 16.65 20.31
C ILE A 506 14.16 18.02 19.89
N THR A 507 14.99 18.76 19.16
CA THR A 507 14.65 20.07 18.57
C THR A 507 14.61 20.04 17.05
N GLY A 508 14.86 18.87 16.43
CA GLY A 508 14.71 18.62 15.00
C GLY A 508 13.26 18.56 14.54
N ALA A 509 13.06 18.28 13.24
CA ALA A 509 11.75 18.34 12.58
C ALA A 509 10.78 17.16 12.87
N PHE A 510 11.14 16.25 13.80
CA PHE A 510 10.44 14.99 14.11
C PHE A 510 9.03 15.13 14.74
N ALA A 511 8.30 16.22 14.47
CA ALA A 511 6.86 16.46 14.75
C ALA A 511 6.31 16.13 16.17
N ASN A 512 7.16 15.82 17.15
CA ASN A 512 6.81 15.09 18.38
C ASN A 512 6.20 13.69 18.11
N HIS A 513 6.66 13.03 17.05
CA HIS A 513 6.21 11.71 16.61
C HIS A 513 7.36 10.71 16.70
N PHE A 514 7.12 9.64 17.46
CA PHE A 514 8.06 8.55 17.69
C PHE A 514 7.49 7.23 17.18
N ALA A 515 8.35 6.34 16.69
CA ALA A 515 7.96 4.98 16.33
C ALA A 515 8.80 3.96 17.13
N VAL A 516 8.15 3.07 17.88
CA VAL A 516 8.79 2.00 18.63
C VAL A 516 8.67 0.68 17.88
N SER A 517 9.84 0.11 17.59
CA SER A 517 10.05 -1.20 16.97
C SER A 517 11.07 -2.04 17.75
N ASP A 518 11.54 -1.54 18.89
CA ASP A 518 12.42 -2.25 19.81
C ASP A 518 11.65 -3.33 20.59
N THR A 519 12.38 -4.37 21.02
CA THR A 519 11.83 -5.50 21.78
C THR A 519 12.46 -5.69 23.16
N GLY A 520 13.37 -4.80 23.55
CA GLY A 520 14.02 -4.75 24.87
C GLY A 520 13.37 -3.77 25.86
N GLY A 521 12.50 -2.87 25.38
CA GLY A 521 11.72 -1.91 26.15
C GLY A 521 12.24 -0.47 26.04
N VAL A 522 11.37 0.49 25.78
CA VAL A 522 11.74 1.89 25.49
C VAL A 522 11.19 2.87 26.53
N THR A 523 12.05 3.70 27.11
CA THR A 523 11.63 4.86 27.90
C THR A 523 11.70 6.14 27.06
N ILE A 524 10.56 6.77 26.76
CA ILE A 524 10.51 8.11 26.16
C ILE A 524 10.01 9.10 27.22
N SER A 525 10.90 9.97 27.67
CA SER A 525 10.67 10.96 28.73
C SER A 525 10.48 12.38 28.19
N ASN A 526 9.79 13.23 28.95
CA ASN A 526 9.48 14.62 28.60
C ASN A 526 8.75 14.80 27.26
N LEU A 527 7.84 13.89 26.92
CA LEU A 527 6.95 14.00 25.77
C LEU A 527 6.06 15.24 25.88
N SER A 528 5.97 16.02 24.80
CA SER A 528 5.13 17.22 24.74
C SER A 528 3.64 16.88 24.59
N ASP A 529 2.75 17.85 24.81
CA ASP A 529 1.30 17.65 24.67
C ASP A 529 0.93 17.22 23.25
N ALA A 530 0.05 16.22 23.13
CA ALA A 530 -0.35 15.59 21.88
C ALA A 530 0.80 14.97 21.06
N SER A 531 1.91 14.58 21.70
CA SER A 531 2.92 13.72 21.07
C SER A 531 2.28 12.43 20.55
N THR A 532 2.82 11.90 19.46
CA THR A 532 2.38 10.62 18.86
C THR A 532 3.45 9.56 19.05
N VAL A 533 3.03 8.36 19.47
CA VAL A 533 3.89 7.19 19.59
C VAL A 533 3.24 6.03 18.85
N ASP A 534 3.95 5.47 17.88
CA ASP A 534 3.54 4.32 17.08
C ASP A 534 4.23 3.05 17.59
N LEU A 535 3.50 2.10 18.17
CA LEU A 535 4.05 0.82 18.60
C LEU A 535 3.88 -0.22 17.49
N THR A 536 4.96 -0.93 17.14
CA THR A 536 4.97 -1.96 16.08
C THR A 536 5.62 -3.29 16.51
N ALA A 537 6.13 -3.36 17.74
CA ALA A 537 6.79 -4.53 18.32
C ALA A 537 6.29 -4.77 19.76
N ALA A 538 6.54 -5.97 20.29
CA ALA A 538 6.27 -6.31 21.67
C ALA A 538 7.41 -5.80 22.58
N GLY A 539 7.08 -5.09 23.65
CA GLY A 539 8.03 -4.41 24.52
C GLY A 539 7.58 -4.33 25.98
N THR A 540 8.10 -3.34 26.69
CA THR A 540 7.64 -2.92 28.01
C THR A 540 8.11 -1.48 28.16
N ASP A 541 7.29 -0.57 27.67
CA ASP A 541 7.72 0.80 27.40
C ASP A 541 7.23 1.77 28.48
N THR A 542 7.77 2.98 28.47
CA THR A 542 7.46 4.01 29.46
C THR A 542 7.41 5.38 28.79
N PHE A 543 6.24 5.99 28.79
CA PHE A 543 5.93 7.27 28.18
C PHE A 543 5.66 8.31 29.28
N GLY A 544 6.59 9.25 29.45
CA GLY A 544 6.54 10.28 30.50
C GLY A 544 6.26 11.67 29.94
N ALA A 545 5.19 12.30 30.40
CA ALA A 545 4.79 13.65 30.02
C ALA A 545 5.81 14.72 30.47
N ALA A 546 6.01 15.74 29.63
CA ALA A 546 6.63 17.00 30.04
C ALA A 546 5.70 17.80 30.97
N VAL A 547 6.26 18.74 31.73
CA VAL A 547 5.48 19.61 32.61
C VAL A 547 4.47 20.43 31.79
N GLY A 548 3.18 20.19 32.04
CA GLY A 548 2.07 20.86 31.37
C GLY A 548 1.51 20.13 30.14
N ALA A 549 2.09 18.99 29.73
CA ALA A 549 1.47 18.09 28.78
C ALA A 549 0.30 17.34 29.42
N SER A 550 -0.71 16.98 28.62
CA SER A 550 -1.99 16.44 29.09
C SER A 550 -2.47 15.24 28.27
N SER A 551 -2.12 15.20 26.98
CA SER A 551 -2.56 14.19 26.02
C SER A 551 -1.39 13.47 25.35
N LEU A 552 -1.55 12.17 25.13
CA LEU A 552 -0.67 11.29 24.35
C LEU A 552 -1.50 10.61 23.26
N ASN A 553 -1.01 10.56 22.02
CA ASN A 553 -1.57 9.70 20.98
C ASN A 553 -0.72 8.42 20.90
N LEU A 554 -1.34 7.25 21.09
CA LEU A 554 -0.67 5.96 21.11
C LEU A 554 -1.32 5.04 20.07
N ASN A 555 -0.57 4.64 19.06
CA ASN A 555 -1.06 3.82 17.96
C ASN A 555 -0.50 2.40 18.06
N LEU A 556 -1.37 1.42 18.28
CA LEU A 556 -1.03 0.00 18.24
C LEU A 556 -1.12 -0.49 16.80
N ASN A 557 0.06 -0.70 16.19
CA ASN A 557 0.30 -0.77 14.74
C ASN A 557 -0.08 0.49 13.95
N THR A 558 0.63 0.69 12.84
CA THR A 558 0.43 1.81 11.89
C THR A 558 -0.13 1.36 10.53
N SER A 559 -0.21 0.06 10.27
CA SER A 559 -0.67 -0.49 8.99
C SER A 559 -1.91 -1.36 9.15
N ALA A 560 -2.90 -1.13 8.29
CA ALA A 560 -4.08 -1.98 8.13
C ALA A 560 -3.77 -3.37 7.53
N THR A 561 -2.52 -3.65 7.16
CA THR A 561 -2.06 -4.98 6.70
C THR A 561 -1.07 -5.64 7.67
N ALA A 562 -0.78 -5.01 8.81
CA ALA A 562 0.02 -5.63 9.87
C ALA A 562 -0.85 -6.57 10.70
N LYS A 563 -0.29 -7.67 11.19
CA LYS A 563 -1.01 -8.54 12.14
C LYS A 563 -1.04 -7.89 13.52
N GLY A 564 -2.06 -8.18 14.31
CA GLY A 564 -2.10 -7.76 15.71
C GLY A 564 -0.92 -8.31 16.53
N VAL A 565 -0.48 -7.51 17.52
CA VAL A 565 0.72 -7.73 18.35
C VAL A 565 0.36 -7.72 19.84
N ALA A 566 1.01 -8.57 20.62
CA ALA A 566 0.96 -8.51 22.08
C ALA A 566 2.04 -7.55 22.60
N PHE A 567 1.67 -6.29 22.80
CA PHE A 567 2.59 -5.19 23.13
C PHE A 567 3.26 -5.35 24.50
N GLY A 568 2.54 -5.86 25.50
CA GLY A 568 3.11 -6.08 26.84
C GLY A 568 2.59 -5.07 27.86
N ILE A 569 3.49 -4.46 28.63
CA ILE A 569 3.17 -3.49 29.68
C ILE A 569 3.61 -2.09 29.26
N GLU A 570 2.64 -1.18 29.12
CA GLU A 570 2.85 0.20 28.69
C GLU A 570 2.65 1.16 29.86
N THR A 571 3.74 1.74 30.36
CA THR A 571 3.68 2.68 31.48
C THR A 571 3.45 4.10 30.95
N VAL A 572 2.35 4.75 31.36
CA VAL A 572 2.00 6.11 30.92
C VAL A 572 1.90 7.02 32.13
N THR A 573 2.75 8.05 32.20
CA THR A 573 2.88 8.90 33.40
C THR A 573 2.74 10.39 33.08
N GLY A 574 1.98 11.10 33.91
CA GLY A 574 1.78 12.55 33.83
C GLY A 574 0.75 13.03 32.79
N PHE A 575 0.28 12.16 31.90
CA PHE A 575 -0.84 12.43 31.01
C PHE A 575 -2.20 12.21 31.70
N SER A 576 -3.21 12.98 31.32
CA SER A 576 -4.61 12.78 31.74
C SER A 576 -5.48 12.17 30.65
N THR A 577 -5.02 12.17 29.39
CA THR A 577 -5.71 11.54 28.24
C THR A 577 -4.74 10.73 27.40
N VAL A 578 -5.14 9.52 27.02
CA VAL A 578 -4.45 8.66 26.05
C VAL A 578 -5.40 8.38 24.89
N ASN A 579 -5.13 8.96 23.73
CA ASN A 579 -5.85 8.65 22.50
C ASN A 579 -5.24 7.37 21.91
N LEU A 580 -5.89 6.24 22.14
CA LEU A 580 -5.45 4.91 21.74
C LEU A 580 -6.07 4.52 20.39
N SER A 581 -5.27 4.08 19.42
CA SER A 581 -5.78 3.43 18.21
C SER A 581 -5.29 1.98 18.12
N SER A 582 -6.16 1.07 17.67
CA SER A 582 -5.84 -0.34 17.44
C SER A 582 -6.05 -0.70 15.98
N ASN A 583 -4.93 -0.89 15.27
CA ASN A 583 -4.89 -1.08 13.81
C ASN A 583 -4.27 -2.44 13.46
N GLY A 584 -4.53 -2.91 12.24
CA GLY A 584 -4.08 -4.21 11.75
C GLY A 584 -5.05 -4.85 10.76
N ASP A 585 -4.72 -6.05 10.33
CA ASP A 585 -5.43 -6.87 9.33
C ASP A 585 -6.57 -7.73 9.90
N ALA A 586 -6.85 -7.61 11.20
CA ALA A 586 -7.80 -8.41 11.97
C ALA A 586 -7.54 -9.94 11.96
N SER A 587 -6.36 -10.39 11.52
CA SER A 587 -5.96 -11.81 11.62
C SER A 587 -5.46 -12.21 13.00
N GLN A 588 -5.03 -11.24 13.81
CA GLN A 588 -4.63 -11.41 15.21
C GLN A 588 -5.09 -10.20 16.04
N VAL A 589 -5.33 -10.43 17.32
CA VAL A 589 -5.73 -9.41 18.31
C VAL A 589 -4.51 -8.61 18.76
N ASN A 590 -4.65 -7.30 18.92
CA ASN A 590 -3.67 -6.47 19.65
C ASN A 590 -3.89 -6.64 21.14
N SER A 591 -2.85 -6.83 21.96
CA SER A 591 -3.03 -6.91 23.43
C SER A 591 -2.06 -6.04 24.21
N VAL A 592 -2.55 -5.31 25.20
CA VAL A 592 -1.81 -4.29 25.95
C VAL A 592 -2.23 -4.24 27.42
N THR A 593 -1.29 -3.97 28.33
CA THR A 593 -1.57 -3.74 29.76
C THR A 593 -1.00 -2.38 30.16
N PHE A 594 -1.84 -1.45 30.60
CA PHE A 594 -1.39 -0.12 30.99
C PHE A 594 -0.97 -0.06 32.47
N VAL A 595 0.05 0.74 32.74
CA VAL A 595 0.38 1.24 34.08
C VAL A 595 0.26 2.76 34.02
N ASN A 596 -0.93 3.26 34.34
CA ASN A 596 -1.28 4.67 34.25
C ASN A 596 -1.49 5.31 35.64
N SER A 597 -1.71 6.63 35.65
CA SER A 597 -2.16 7.35 36.85
C SER A 597 -3.67 7.25 37.00
N ASP A 598 -4.19 7.32 38.22
CA ASP A 598 -5.62 7.46 38.53
C ASP A 598 -6.33 8.52 37.65
N ASN A 599 -7.58 8.26 37.28
CA ASN A 599 -8.41 9.18 36.50
C ASN A 599 -7.78 9.55 35.13
N THR A 600 -7.13 8.58 34.49
CA THR A 600 -6.70 8.67 33.09
C THR A 600 -7.89 8.44 32.17
N LYS A 601 -8.01 9.24 31.11
CA LYS A 601 -9.00 9.05 30.04
C LYS A 601 -8.39 8.37 28.83
N PHE A 602 -8.67 7.09 28.63
CA PHE A 602 -8.43 6.40 27.37
C PHE A 602 -9.54 6.73 26.36
N VAL A 603 -9.17 7.16 25.16
CA VAL A 603 -10.09 7.34 24.01
C VAL A 603 -9.70 6.33 22.96
N VAL A 604 -10.51 5.29 22.78
CA VAL A 604 -10.14 4.09 22.00
C VAL A 604 -10.79 4.12 20.62
N SER A 605 -9.99 3.84 19.60
CA SER A 605 -10.37 3.92 18.18
C SER A 605 -9.69 2.83 17.35
N GLY A 606 -10.07 2.72 16.07
CA GLY A 606 -9.52 1.72 15.15
C GLY A 606 -10.48 0.54 14.89
N SER A 607 -9.93 -0.51 14.27
CA SER A 607 -10.71 -1.65 13.73
C SER A 607 -10.10 -3.02 13.97
N ASN A 608 -8.84 -3.11 14.39
CA ASN A 608 -8.27 -4.40 14.78
C ASN A 608 -8.66 -4.69 16.22
N ASP A 609 -9.13 -5.91 16.47
CA ASP A 609 -9.50 -6.41 17.80
C ASP A 609 -8.44 -6.08 18.85
N LEU A 610 -8.89 -5.71 20.06
CA LEU A 610 -8.05 -5.19 21.14
C LEU A 610 -8.39 -5.89 22.46
N THR A 611 -7.39 -6.46 23.11
CA THR A 611 -7.43 -6.87 24.52
C THR A 611 -6.62 -5.87 25.35
N MET A 612 -7.26 -5.02 26.14
CA MET A 612 -6.57 -4.05 27.00
C MET A 612 -6.90 -4.27 28.48
N SER A 613 -5.89 -4.16 29.34
CA SER A 613 -6.09 -3.93 30.77
C SER A 613 -5.69 -2.49 31.07
N VAL A 614 -6.53 -1.72 31.77
CA VAL A 614 -6.05 -0.49 32.42
C VAL A 614 -5.34 -0.84 33.73
N GLY A 615 -4.54 0.08 34.26
CA GLY A 615 -3.78 -0.15 35.48
C GLY A 615 -4.68 -0.20 36.71
N ALA A 616 -4.30 -0.95 37.75
CA ALA A 616 -5.04 -0.96 39.01
C ALA A 616 -4.88 0.41 39.71
N ALA A 617 -5.85 1.30 39.52
CA ALA A 617 -5.82 2.64 40.07
C ALA A 617 -5.80 2.61 41.61
N THR A 618 -5.21 3.64 42.22
CA THR A 618 -4.91 3.62 43.66
C THR A 618 -6.04 4.17 44.52
N ALA A 619 -6.84 5.10 43.98
CA ALA A 619 -7.93 5.79 44.66
C ALA A 619 -9.14 6.14 43.78
N THR A 620 -8.97 6.44 42.48
CA THR A 620 -10.03 6.86 41.54
C THR A 620 -9.92 6.14 40.20
N GLY A 621 -11.02 5.55 39.72
CA GLY A 621 -11.09 4.87 38.43
C GLY A 621 -10.82 5.76 37.23
N ASP A 622 -10.56 5.10 36.12
CA ASP A 622 -10.26 5.67 34.82
C ASP A 622 -11.53 5.85 33.96
N LYS A 623 -11.39 6.52 32.82
CA LYS A 623 -12.42 6.55 31.79
C LYS A 623 -11.93 5.85 30.53
N VAL A 624 -12.66 4.84 30.05
CA VAL A 624 -12.42 4.19 28.75
C VAL A 624 -13.55 4.57 27.79
N ASP A 625 -13.24 5.41 26.80
CA ASP A 625 -14.18 5.89 25.78
C ASP A 625 -13.90 5.18 24.45
N ALA A 626 -14.42 3.97 24.29
CA ALA A 626 -14.28 3.16 23.07
C ALA A 626 -15.43 3.36 22.07
N SER A 627 -16.20 4.45 22.20
CA SER A 627 -17.39 4.75 21.38
C SER A 627 -17.10 4.88 19.88
N ALA A 628 -15.84 5.14 19.49
CA ALA A 628 -15.38 5.19 18.10
C ALA A 628 -14.71 3.89 17.61
N PHE A 629 -14.63 2.85 18.46
CA PHE A 629 -13.96 1.59 18.13
C PHE A 629 -14.89 0.62 17.38
N THR A 630 -14.32 -0.11 16.42
CA THR A 630 -15.07 -1.00 15.52
C THR A 630 -14.62 -2.47 15.57
N GLY A 631 -13.44 -2.75 16.11
CA GLY A 631 -12.98 -4.12 16.40
C GLY A 631 -13.65 -4.69 17.66
N ALA A 632 -13.44 -5.97 17.93
CA ALA A 632 -13.83 -6.58 19.20
C ALA A 632 -12.96 -6.04 20.35
N LEU A 633 -13.57 -5.68 21.48
CA LEU A 633 -12.88 -5.16 22.66
C LEU A 633 -12.96 -6.17 23.78
N THR A 634 -11.82 -6.56 24.35
CA THR A 634 -11.75 -7.19 25.68
C THR A 634 -11.06 -6.21 26.62
N LEU A 635 -11.80 -5.68 27.59
CA LEU A 635 -11.31 -4.74 28.59
C LEU A 635 -11.21 -5.45 29.95
N THR A 636 -10.13 -5.21 30.69
CA THR A 636 -10.09 -5.37 32.14
C THR A 636 -9.98 -3.97 32.75
N ASP A 637 -10.87 -3.67 33.70
CA ASP A 637 -11.02 -2.38 34.38
C ASP A 637 -9.86 -2.06 35.36
N SER A 638 -9.92 -0.91 36.04
CA SER A 638 -8.93 -0.53 37.06
C SER A 638 -9.30 -1.01 38.46
N GLY A 639 -10.56 -1.41 38.64
CA GLY A 639 -11.14 -1.83 39.90
C GLY A 639 -11.42 -0.67 40.87
N LYS A 640 -11.76 0.52 40.35
CA LYS A 640 -11.91 1.77 41.14
C LYS A 640 -13.09 2.69 40.78
N GLY A 641 -14.15 2.20 40.15
CA GLY A 641 -15.28 3.05 39.78
C GLY A 641 -15.02 3.72 38.43
N ASP A 642 -14.71 2.88 37.44
CA ASP A 642 -14.37 3.24 36.08
C ASP A 642 -15.59 3.72 35.28
N VAL A 643 -15.37 4.57 34.27
CA VAL A 643 -16.42 5.03 33.34
C VAL A 643 -16.14 4.46 31.95
N ILE A 644 -16.93 3.49 31.52
CA ILE A 644 -16.68 2.71 30.30
C ILE A 644 -17.78 2.99 29.27
N LEU A 645 -17.40 3.35 28.05
CA LEU A 645 -18.29 3.49 26.89
C LEU A 645 -17.82 2.51 25.82
N THR A 646 -18.69 1.62 25.34
CA THR A 646 -18.30 0.56 24.38
C THR A 646 -18.46 0.98 22.92
N GLY A 647 -17.79 0.23 22.04
CA GLY A 647 -17.79 0.45 20.59
C GLY A 647 -18.87 -0.35 19.85
N SER A 648 -18.64 -0.58 18.56
CA SER A 648 -19.58 -1.28 17.66
C SER A 648 -19.24 -2.75 17.38
N GLY A 649 -18.04 -3.20 17.78
CA GLY A 649 -17.68 -4.62 17.80
C GLY A 649 -18.28 -5.35 19.00
N THR A 650 -17.97 -6.64 19.16
CA THR A 650 -18.31 -7.38 20.38
C THR A 650 -17.43 -6.93 21.53
N THR A 651 -18.02 -6.60 22.67
CA THR A 651 -17.29 -6.20 23.89
C THR A 651 -17.29 -7.32 24.93
N THR A 652 -16.19 -7.51 25.62
CA THR A 652 -16.10 -8.23 26.89
C THR A 652 -15.44 -7.33 27.91
N ILE A 653 -16.09 -7.06 29.05
CA ILE A 653 -15.51 -6.30 30.15
C ILE A 653 -15.33 -7.26 31.32
N ASN A 654 -14.12 -7.33 31.87
CA ASN A 654 -13.81 -8.02 33.11
C ASN A 654 -13.80 -6.98 34.23
N GLU A 655 -14.87 -6.93 35.01
CA GLU A 655 -15.03 -5.99 36.13
C GLU A 655 -14.27 -6.54 37.35
N THR A 656 -13.50 -5.70 38.03
CA THR A 656 -12.67 -6.06 39.19
C THR A 656 -12.89 -5.14 40.39
N SER A 657 -13.72 -4.10 40.25
CA SER A 657 -13.94 -3.11 41.31
C SER A 657 -14.67 -3.67 42.52
N THR A 658 -14.02 -3.60 43.69
CA THR A 658 -14.58 -4.15 44.95
C THR A 658 -15.18 -3.12 45.90
N SER A 659 -14.85 -1.84 45.70
CA SER A 659 -15.17 -0.75 46.64
C SER A 659 -15.88 0.46 46.05
N ASN A 660 -15.91 0.59 44.73
CA ASN A 660 -16.36 1.78 44.01
C ASN A 660 -17.23 1.33 42.83
N ALA A 661 -18.41 1.93 42.63
CA ALA A 661 -19.29 1.51 41.55
C ALA A 661 -18.79 1.97 40.18
N ASP A 662 -18.69 1.05 39.23
CA ASP A 662 -18.36 1.34 37.84
C ASP A 662 -19.59 1.87 37.08
N THR A 663 -19.38 2.60 35.98
CA THR A 663 -20.43 3.09 35.08
C THR A 663 -20.15 2.66 33.65
N ILE A 664 -20.75 1.54 33.27
CA ILE A 664 -20.65 0.94 31.93
C ILE A 664 -21.79 1.45 31.06
N THR A 665 -21.49 1.84 29.83
CA THR A 665 -22.46 2.31 28.84
C THR A 665 -22.22 1.61 27.52
N LEU A 666 -23.07 0.64 27.21
CA LEU A 666 -23.00 -0.07 25.94
C LEU A 666 -23.46 0.84 24.79
N LEU A 667 -23.02 0.55 23.56
CA LEU A 667 -23.42 1.33 22.39
C LEU A 667 -24.95 1.22 22.17
N ALA A 668 -25.63 2.36 21.99
CA ALA A 668 -27.08 2.36 21.80
C ALA A 668 -27.49 1.71 20.47
N GLY A 669 -28.32 0.66 20.52
CA GLY A 669 -28.83 -0.02 19.31
C GLY A 669 -27.79 -0.87 18.59
N HIS A 670 -26.81 -1.41 19.32
CA HIS A 670 -25.84 -2.35 18.79
C HIS A 670 -26.49 -3.67 18.31
N THR A 671 -25.71 -4.50 17.59
CA THR A 671 -26.18 -5.78 17.02
C THR A 671 -25.29 -6.97 17.40
N LYS A 672 -24.26 -6.71 18.20
CA LYS A 672 -23.28 -7.69 18.68
C LYS A 672 -23.68 -8.17 20.07
N VAL A 673 -23.04 -9.23 20.56
CA VAL A 673 -23.19 -9.67 21.95
C VAL A 673 -22.11 -8.99 22.76
N ASP A 674 -22.48 -8.10 23.67
CA ASP A 674 -21.58 -7.59 24.70
C ASP A 674 -21.65 -8.49 25.95
N THR A 675 -20.54 -8.60 26.68
CA THR A 675 -20.39 -9.49 27.83
C THR A 675 -19.76 -8.75 29.00
N ILE A 676 -20.39 -8.83 30.17
CA ILE A 676 -19.86 -8.31 31.43
C ILE A 676 -19.48 -9.50 32.33
N VAL A 677 -18.25 -9.51 32.82
CA VAL A 677 -17.63 -10.61 33.57
C VAL A 677 -17.27 -10.15 34.98
N LEU A 678 -18.02 -10.63 35.97
CA LEU A 678 -17.85 -10.25 37.37
C LEU A 678 -16.82 -11.17 38.04
N SER A 679 -15.79 -10.61 38.66
CA SER A 679 -14.66 -11.36 39.20
C SER A 679 -14.61 -11.50 40.73
N ALA A 680 -15.33 -10.68 41.50
CA ALA A 680 -15.33 -10.75 42.97
C ALA A 680 -16.66 -10.30 43.60
N GLN A 681 -16.70 -10.25 44.95
CA GLN A 681 -17.82 -9.77 45.74
C GLN A 681 -17.70 -8.26 45.96
N TYR A 682 -18.75 -7.49 45.67
CA TYR A 682 -18.66 -6.03 45.60
C TYR A 682 -19.49 -5.31 46.68
N THR A 683 -18.90 -4.24 47.23
CA THR A 683 -19.52 -3.40 48.29
C THR A 683 -20.19 -2.13 47.75
N ALA A 684 -19.97 -1.84 46.47
CA ALA A 684 -20.66 -0.83 45.68
C ALA A 684 -21.36 -1.54 44.50
N THR A 685 -22.30 -0.86 43.86
CA THR A 685 -23.22 -1.44 42.88
C THR A 685 -23.07 -0.74 41.53
N ASP A 686 -22.60 -1.47 40.52
CA ASP A 686 -22.25 -0.89 39.22
C ASP A 686 -23.49 -0.52 38.39
N VAL A 687 -23.34 0.47 37.52
CA VAL A 687 -24.40 1.00 36.66
C VAL A 687 -24.13 0.59 35.23
N VAL A 688 -25.00 -0.25 34.65
CA VAL A 688 -24.92 -0.64 33.23
C VAL A 688 -26.04 0.04 32.44
N ASN A 689 -25.67 0.87 31.47
CA ASN A 689 -26.59 1.54 30.54
C ASN A 689 -26.62 0.83 29.18
N ASN A 690 -27.76 0.93 28.49
CA ASN A 690 -28.00 0.41 27.13
C ASN A 690 -27.87 -1.11 26.96
N PHE A 691 -27.94 -1.89 28.04
CA PHE A 691 -27.97 -3.35 27.97
C PHE A 691 -29.10 -3.85 27.07
N ALA A 692 -28.72 -4.61 26.03
CA ALA A 692 -29.59 -5.16 25.03
C ALA A 692 -30.00 -6.57 25.44
N LEU A 693 -31.23 -6.65 25.93
CA LEU A 693 -31.82 -7.87 26.44
C LEU A 693 -31.98 -8.97 25.36
N GLY A 694 -31.59 -10.21 25.70
CA GLY A 694 -31.60 -11.36 24.78
C GLY A 694 -30.43 -11.34 23.78
N GLN A 695 -29.51 -10.38 23.94
CA GLN A 695 -28.32 -10.18 23.13
C GLN A 695 -27.09 -10.14 24.05
N ASP A 696 -27.09 -9.30 25.07
CA ASP A 696 -25.99 -9.13 26.01
C ASP A 696 -26.01 -10.14 27.16
N VAL A 697 -24.84 -10.34 27.74
CA VAL A 697 -24.58 -11.38 28.75
C VAL A 697 -23.91 -10.76 29.98
N ILE A 698 -24.40 -11.10 31.17
CA ILE A 698 -23.67 -10.93 32.43
C ILE A 698 -23.32 -12.33 32.95
N LYS A 699 -22.06 -12.56 33.31
CA LYS A 699 -21.57 -13.85 33.84
C LYS A 699 -20.54 -13.64 34.93
N GLY A 700 -20.38 -14.60 35.83
CA GLY A 700 -19.24 -14.63 36.75
C GLY A 700 -17.99 -15.24 36.09
N ALA A 701 -16.81 -14.74 36.46
CA ALA A 701 -15.52 -15.42 36.21
C ALA A 701 -15.42 -16.75 36.99
N ALA A 702 -16.13 -16.82 38.11
CA ALA A 702 -16.40 -18.02 38.91
C ALA A 702 -17.88 -18.06 39.31
N ALA A 703 -18.31 -19.06 40.08
CA ALA A 703 -19.66 -19.07 40.66
C ALA A 703 -19.83 -17.89 41.63
N LEU A 704 -20.81 -17.02 41.35
CA LEU A 704 -21.04 -15.78 42.10
C LEU A 704 -21.36 -16.05 43.58
N SER A 705 -20.81 -15.22 44.45
CA SER A 705 -21.07 -15.25 45.90
C SER A 705 -22.03 -14.11 46.30
N ASN A 706 -22.27 -13.89 47.60
CA ASN A 706 -23.42 -13.10 48.03
C ASN A 706 -23.08 -11.60 48.25
N GLY A 707 -23.34 -10.73 47.27
CA GLY A 707 -23.03 -9.29 47.33
C GLY A 707 -24.01 -8.38 46.59
N THR A 708 -23.88 -7.06 46.80
CA THR A 708 -24.70 -6.01 46.15
C THR A 708 -24.03 -5.51 44.87
N GLU A 709 -23.96 -6.40 43.87
CA GLU A 709 -22.95 -6.29 42.80
C GLU A 709 -23.41 -5.43 41.60
N LEU A 710 -24.67 -5.49 41.15
CA LEU A 710 -25.10 -4.79 39.92
C LEU A 710 -26.47 -4.11 40.00
N SER A 711 -26.54 -2.91 39.41
CA SER A 711 -27.76 -2.17 39.06
C SER A 711 -27.80 -1.98 37.54
N ALA A 712 -28.04 -3.07 36.81
CA ALA A 712 -28.27 -2.99 35.38
C ALA A 712 -29.53 -2.19 35.08
N VAL A 713 -29.40 -1.09 34.33
CA VAL A 713 -30.55 -0.42 33.70
C VAL A 713 -30.91 -1.24 32.44
N LYS A 714 -31.50 -2.44 32.68
CA LYS A 714 -32.22 -3.41 31.78
C LYS A 714 -31.57 -4.81 31.40
N GLY A 715 -31.61 -5.92 32.21
CA GLY A 715 -31.67 -7.35 31.68
C GLY A 715 -30.80 -8.54 32.27
N VAL A 716 -31.28 -9.86 32.20
CA VAL A 716 -30.69 -11.27 32.52
C VAL A 716 -31.66 -12.37 33.21
N VAL A 717 -31.20 -13.53 33.80
CA VAL A 717 -31.73 -14.34 34.99
C VAL A 717 -32.95 -15.33 35.06
N ALA A 718 -32.83 -16.45 35.82
CA ALA A 718 -33.78 -17.15 36.78
C ALA A 718 -33.68 -18.68 37.04
N SER A 719 -33.96 -19.11 38.28
CA SER A 719 -34.28 -20.45 38.84
C SER A 719 -35.49 -20.41 39.83
N ALA A 720 -35.81 -21.50 40.57
CA ALA A 720 -36.98 -21.70 41.49
C ALA A 720 -38.40 -22.03 40.91
N ALA A 721 -39.45 -21.17 40.97
CA ALA A 721 -40.82 -21.25 40.30
C ALA A 721 -42.03 -20.73 41.14
N TYR A 722 -42.88 -19.83 40.60
CA TYR A 722 -44.09 -19.30 41.30
C TYR A 722 -45.26 -18.85 40.40
N ASN A 723 -46.50 -18.95 40.90
CA ASN A 723 -47.74 -18.78 40.11
C ASN A 723 -48.38 -17.37 40.18
N ALA A 724 -47.94 -16.52 41.11
CA ALA A 724 -48.39 -15.13 41.23
C ALA A 724 -47.33 -14.28 41.96
N ALA A 725 -47.24 -12.99 41.62
CA ALA A 725 -46.29 -12.06 42.26
C ALA A 725 -46.47 -11.94 43.78
N ALA A 726 -47.71 -12.08 44.29
CA ALA A 726 -47.98 -12.11 45.73
C ALA A 726 -47.38 -13.35 46.42
N ASP A 727 -47.29 -14.49 45.74
CA ASP A 727 -46.72 -15.73 46.28
C ASP A 727 -45.20 -15.69 46.26
N PHE A 728 -44.58 -15.11 45.21
CA PHE A 728 -43.15 -14.81 45.17
C PHE A 728 -42.75 -13.86 46.32
N ILE A 729 -43.46 -12.75 46.49
CA ILE A 729 -43.23 -11.79 47.58
C ILE A 729 -43.47 -12.42 48.96
N THR A 730 -44.41 -13.37 49.09
CA THR A 730 -44.67 -14.08 50.35
C THR A 730 -43.59 -15.12 50.65
N ALA A 731 -43.10 -15.86 49.65
CA ALA A 731 -41.97 -16.78 49.80
C ALA A 731 -40.67 -16.05 50.15
N ALA A 732 -40.38 -14.93 49.49
CA ALA A 732 -39.29 -14.01 49.81
C ALA A 732 -39.37 -13.51 51.26
N LYS A 733 -40.56 -13.12 51.73
CA LYS A 733 -40.81 -12.66 53.12
C LYS A 733 -40.89 -13.78 54.16
N ALA A 734 -41.03 -15.04 53.74
CA ALA A 734 -41.01 -16.19 54.64
C ALA A 734 -39.57 -16.62 54.97
N LEU A 735 -38.63 -16.44 54.03
CA LEU A 735 -37.22 -16.80 54.21
C LEU A 735 -36.46 -15.91 55.20
N THR A 736 -36.97 -14.71 55.51
CA THR A 736 -36.45 -13.84 56.58
C THR A 736 -36.97 -14.20 57.98
N GLN A 737 -37.93 -15.13 58.10
CA GLN A 737 -38.51 -15.51 59.39
C GLN A 737 -38.14 -16.93 59.82
N GLY A 738 -36.99 -17.08 60.49
CA GLY A 738 -36.72 -18.25 61.35
C GLY A 738 -35.32 -18.84 61.35
N VAL A 739 -34.34 -18.29 60.63
CA VAL A 739 -32.96 -18.79 60.59
C VAL A 739 -31.95 -17.66 60.67
N GLY A 740 -30.96 -17.78 61.55
CA GLY A 740 -29.83 -16.86 61.64
C GLY A 740 -28.79 -17.11 60.55
N ASP A 741 -28.17 -16.02 60.07
CA ASP A 741 -26.93 -15.92 59.27
C ASP A 741 -26.75 -16.81 58.01
N ALA A 742 -27.78 -17.51 57.54
CA ALA A 742 -27.70 -18.32 56.32
C ALA A 742 -28.24 -17.60 55.08
N SER A 743 -27.35 -17.36 54.12
CA SER A 743 -27.63 -16.81 52.78
C SER A 743 -28.59 -17.67 51.95
N LYS A 744 -29.51 -17.05 51.21
CA LYS A 744 -30.51 -17.73 50.34
C LYS A 744 -30.61 -17.02 48.98
N VAL A 745 -30.82 -17.77 47.89
CA VAL A 745 -31.20 -17.24 46.55
C VAL A 745 -32.59 -17.80 46.19
N VAL A 746 -33.44 -16.99 45.55
CA VAL A 746 -34.77 -17.35 45.02
C VAL A 746 -35.01 -16.58 43.74
N GLU A 747 -35.51 -17.21 42.70
CA GLU A 747 -35.73 -16.51 41.42
C GLU A 747 -37.15 -16.85 40.89
N TRP A 748 -37.65 -16.13 39.89
CA TRP A 748 -39.03 -16.24 39.42
C TRP A 748 -39.18 -15.83 37.97
N TYR A 749 -39.87 -16.66 37.18
CA TYR A 749 -40.26 -16.38 35.80
C TYR A 749 -41.77 -16.11 35.71
N ASP A 750 -42.11 -14.92 35.22
CA ASP A 750 -43.48 -14.47 34.95
C ASP A 750 -43.88 -14.86 33.52
N ALA A 751 -44.50 -16.02 33.40
CA ALA A 751 -45.01 -16.55 32.12
C ALA A 751 -46.13 -15.71 31.48
N ALA A 752 -46.74 -14.76 32.18
CA ALA A 752 -47.79 -13.88 31.62
C ALA A 752 -47.21 -12.65 30.90
N HIS A 753 -46.00 -12.23 31.28
CA HIS A 753 -45.32 -11.04 30.74
C HIS A 753 -43.93 -11.35 30.14
N ASN A 754 -43.49 -12.61 30.17
CA ASN A 754 -42.23 -13.11 29.62
C ASN A 754 -40.98 -12.53 30.30
N ASN A 755 -41.05 -12.28 31.61
CA ASN A 755 -40.04 -11.57 32.40
C ASN A 755 -39.54 -12.39 33.58
N THR A 756 -38.43 -11.94 34.18
CA THR A 756 -37.71 -12.78 35.11
C THR A 756 -36.99 -12.00 36.23
N TYR A 757 -36.80 -12.65 37.38
CA TYR A 757 -36.47 -11.97 38.64
C TYR A 757 -35.56 -12.87 39.51
N VAL A 758 -34.40 -12.38 39.99
CA VAL A 758 -33.53 -13.03 41.01
C VAL A 758 -33.69 -12.29 42.32
N ALA A 759 -33.62 -12.99 43.44
CA ALA A 759 -33.43 -12.43 44.76
C ALA A 759 -32.37 -13.19 45.55
N GLN A 760 -31.54 -12.51 46.32
CA GLN A 760 -30.58 -13.11 47.26
C GLN A 760 -30.62 -12.38 48.61
N PHE A 761 -30.40 -13.07 49.73
CA PHE A 761 -30.65 -12.54 51.07
C PHE A 761 -29.42 -12.66 51.98
N THR A 762 -29.17 -11.67 52.84
CA THR A 762 -28.17 -11.73 53.92
C THR A 762 -28.64 -11.13 55.25
N GLY A 763 -28.24 -11.79 56.35
CA GLY A 763 -28.14 -11.18 57.68
C GLY A 763 -29.45 -10.96 58.45
N THR A 764 -29.29 -10.79 59.77
CA THR A 764 -30.39 -10.56 60.73
C THR A 764 -31.07 -9.18 60.62
N THR A 765 -30.54 -8.26 59.80
CA THR A 765 -31.16 -6.98 59.45
C THR A 765 -32.00 -7.03 58.16
N GLY A 766 -32.20 -8.20 57.55
CA GLY A 766 -33.27 -8.42 56.56
C GLY A 766 -33.02 -7.80 55.18
N ASN A 767 -31.77 -7.76 54.73
CA ASN A 767 -31.42 -7.21 53.43
C ASN A 767 -31.68 -8.23 52.31
N VAL A 768 -32.31 -7.75 51.23
CA VAL A 768 -32.71 -8.53 50.06
C VAL A 768 -32.13 -7.86 48.83
N HIS A 769 -31.24 -8.56 48.15
CA HIS A 769 -30.81 -8.27 46.79
C HIS A 769 -31.96 -8.73 45.89
N VAL A 770 -32.43 -7.93 44.94
CA VAL A 770 -33.35 -8.39 43.88
C VAL A 770 -32.91 -7.77 42.57
N VAL A 771 -32.69 -8.60 41.56
CA VAL A 771 -32.32 -8.18 40.22
C VAL A 771 -33.50 -8.50 39.30
N GLU A 772 -34.20 -7.47 38.81
CA GLU A 772 -35.31 -7.59 37.84
C GLU A 772 -34.78 -7.55 36.41
N LEU A 773 -35.15 -8.57 35.67
CA LEU A 773 -34.43 -9.01 34.50
C LEU A 773 -35.44 -9.58 33.49
N VAL A 774 -36.11 -8.60 32.86
CA VAL A 774 -37.13 -8.65 31.81
C VAL A 774 -36.67 -9.52 30.63
N GLY A 775 -37.58 -10.14 29.86
CA GLY A 775 -37.36 -10.77 28.53
C GLY A 775 -36.26 -11.83 28.38
N VAL A 776 -35.94 -12.55 29.46
CA VAL A 776 -35.16 -13.80 29.40
C VAL A 776 -36.13 -14.97 29.52
N HIS A 777 -36.05 -15.95 28.63
CA HIS A 777 -37.19 -16.79 28.24
C HIS A 777 -36.98 -18.27 28.55
N ALA A 778 -37.46 -18.69 29.72
CA ALA A 778 -37.65 -20.09 30.11
C ALA A 778 -37.90 -21.09 28.96
N THR A 779 -36.84 -21.69 28.40
CA THR A 779 -36.98 -22.74 27.38
C THR A 779 -37.32 -24.06 28.05
N ALA A 780 -38.61 -24.19 28.36
CA ALA A 780 -39.32 -25.39 28.76
C ALA A 780 -38.76 -26.14 29.98
N ILE A 781 -39.42 -25.92 31.13
CA ILE A 781 -39.58 -27.01 32.10
C ILE A 781 -40.72 -27.89 31.59
N ASP A 782 -40.41 -29.14 31.26
CA ASP A 782 -41.43 -30.10 30.87
C ASP A 782 -42.29 -30.52 32.07
N GLY A 783 -43.47 -29.88 32.19
CA GLY A 783 -44.77 -30.57 32.13
C GLY A 783 -45.19 -31.54 33.24
N THR A 784 -44.28 -32.08 34.06
CA THR A 784 -44.62 -33.08 35.10
C THR A 784 -44.20 -32.62 36.49
N ALA A 785 -45.20 -32.18 37.26
CA ALA A 785 -45.01 -31.66 38.60
C ALA A 785 -44.59 -32.73 39.62
N ALA A 786 -43.33 -32.66 40.07
CA ALA A 786 -42.92 -33.11 41.40
C ALA A 786 -41.70 -32.30 41.88
N ALA A 787 -41.96 -31.23 42.64
CA ALA A 787 -41.00 -30.45 43.42
C ALA A 787 -39.79 -29.83 42.67
N GLY A 788 -39.98 -28.61 42.17
CA GLY A 788 -38.92 -27.59 42.16
C GLY A 788 -37.96 -27.58 40.97
N HIS A 789 -38.47 -27.12 39.81
CA HIS A 789 -37.65 -26.60 38.72
C HIS A 789 -38.16 -25.21 38.33
N ILE A 790 -37.26 -24.24 38.14
CA ILE A 790 -37.33 -23.34 36.98
C ILE A 790 -36.24 -23.80 36.02
N VAL A 791 -36.54 -23.66 34.74
CA VAL A 791 -35.54 -23.60 33.67
C VAL A 791 -35.86 -22.31 32.93
N LEU A 792 -34.92 -21.38 33.02
CA LEU A 792 -34.81 -20.17 32.21
C LEU A 792 -34.35 -20.50 30.78
N GLY A 793 -34.16 -19.50 29.93
CA GLY A 793 -33.60 -19.66 28.59
C GLY A 793 -33.57 -18.37 27.79
#